data_AF-A0AAW1BJC7-F1
#
_entry.id   AF-A0AAW1BJC7-F1
#
_cell.length_a   1.000
_cell.length_b   1.000
_cell.length_c   1.000
_cell.angle_alpha   90.00
_cell.angle_beta   90.00
_cell.angle_gamma   90.00
#
_symmetry.space_group_name_H-M   'P 1'
#
loop_
_entity.id
_entity.type
_entity.pdbx_description
1 polymer ?
#
loop_
_entity_poly.entity_id
_entity_poly.type
_entity_poly.pdbx_seq_one_letter_code
_entity_poly.pdbx_strand_id
1 'polypeptide(L)'
;MFVFTNVKAIPVEVDKFSYQPYLLSLQSIISRVVVREIFPSRTYDVLGGCRGIRRSAGPGRLGEMAEYLASIFGTEKDKVNCSFYFKIGACRHGDRCSRLHNKPTFSQTIALLNIYRNPQNSSQSADGLRCAVSDVEMQEHYDEFFEEVFTEMEEKYGEVEEMNVCDNLGDHLVGNVYVKFRREEDAEKAVIDLNNRWFNGQPIHAELSPVTDFREACCRQYEMGECTRGGFCNFMHLKPISRELRRELYGRRRKKHRSRSRSRERRSRSRDRGRGGGGGGGGGGGGGGGGGREHKVGWERSSHTLSSRLAVGRRVSSGRRGFSIYRVESAVPFLILIKQAQCHQSLPKLKWIQPDTISKCTWELGKSPSESPHHHATLTKTPKIMSDILKKIGDTPMVHINKIGKLCGLKCELLAKCEFFNAGGSVKDRISLRMVEDAERDGILKPGDTIIEPTSGNTGIGLALAAAVKGYRCIIVMPEKMSMEKVDVLRALGAEIVRTPTTARFDSPESHVGVAWRLKNEIPNSHILDQYRNASNPLSHYDTTAEEILHQCEGQVDMIVAGAGTGGTITGIARKIKEKCPGCTIVGVDPEGSILAEPEKLNITDKTVYEVEGIGYDFIPTVLDRSVVDKWYKCNDEESFAFSRMLIREEGLLCGGSSGSAMSVAVKAAQELKEGQRCVVILPDSVRNYMSKFLSDKWMIQRGFMKEEDNDIKKPWWWHVKVQELCLSAPLTVLPSVTCEKTIEILREKGFDQVPVVDESGLILGMVTLGNMLSSVLAGKVQPLDKVSKVIYKQFKTIHLQDNLGKLSHILEIDHFALVVHEQIQYHGDGESSKRQMVFGVVTAIDLLNFVTAQEQKRNAT
;
A
#
# COMPACT_ATOMS: atom_id res chain seq x y z
N MET A 1 61.39 -22.37 28.92
CA MET A 1 62.77 -22.59 28.45
C MET A 1 62.94 -21.75 27.19
N PHE A 2 64.03 -20.97 27.14
CA PHE A 2 64.36 -19.86 26.22
C PHE A 2 63.70 -18.49 26.47
N VAL A 3 64.59 -17.49 26.49
CA VAL A 3 64.52 -16.12 27.04
C VAL A 3 65.05 -15.18 25.96
N PHE A 4 64.53 -13.95 25.93
CA PHE A 4 65.19 -12.64 25.67
C PHE A 4 64.43 -11.68 24.73
N THR A 5 63.93 -10.59 25.35
CA THR A 5 64.07 -9.15 25.02
C THR A 5 64.28 -8.68 23.56
N ASN A 6 63.54 -7.68 23.10
CA ASN A 6 63.92 -6.25 23.20
C ASN A 6 62.95 -5.30 22.48
N VAL A 7 62.85 -4.09 23.04
CA VAL A 7 62.12 -2.91 22.57
C VAL A 7 62.96 -2.12 21.57
N LYS A 8 62.35 -1.52 20.52
CA LYS A 8 62.70 -0.17 20.01
C LYS A 8 61.67 0.36 18.99
N ALA A 9 61.60 1.69 18.93
CA ALA A 9 60.56 2.52 18.33
C ALA A 9 61.07 3.30 17.09
N ILE A 10 60.13 3.67 16.18
CA ILE A 10 60.06 4.88 15.31
C ILE A 10 61.12 4.98 14.16
N PRO A 11 60.82 5.43 12.90
CA PRO A 11 60.10 6.68 12.60
C PRO A 11 59.09 6.74 11.43
N VAL A 12 58.42 7.90 11.42
CA VAL A 12 57.52 8.51 10.43
C VAL A 12 58.33 9.25 9.35
N GLU A 13 57.91 9.16 8.09
CA GLU A 13 58.09 10.14 6.99
C GLU A 13 56.86 9.98 6.08
N VAL A 14 55.86 10.88 6.08
CA VAL A 14 55.72 12.14 5.34
C VAL A 14 56.32 12.09 3.94
N ASP A 15 55.46 11.93 2.93
CA ASP A 15 55.75 12.49 1.61
C ASP A 15 54.51 13.09 0.93
N LYS A 16 54.79 14.14 0.17
CA LYS A 16 53.92 15.24 -0.24
C LYS A 16 53.68 15.20 -1.77
N PHE A 17 52.47 15.59 -2.18
CA PHE A 17 52.10 16.13 -3.51
C PHE A 17 52.25 15.27 -4.78
N SER A 18 51.14 15.08 -5.50
CA SER A 18 50.97 15.66 -6.85
C SER A 18 49.51 15.65 -7.32
N TYR A 19 49.03 16.84 -7.69
CA TYR A 19 47.84 17.11 -8.50
C TYR A 19 48.19 16.88 -9.98
N GLN A 20 47.32 16.21 -10.76
CA GLN A 20 46.67 16.78 -11.96
C GLN A 20 45.86 15.73 -12.76
N PRO A 21 44.91 16.18 -13.62
CA PRO A 21 43.62 15.53 -13.84
C PRO A 21 43.48 14.90 -15.24
N TYR A 22 42.48 14.05 -15.43
CA TYR A 22 41.88 13.82 -16.74
C TYR A 22 40.35 13.93 -16.69
N LEU A 23 39.89 15.00 -17.34
CA LEU A 23 38.55 15.20 -17.89
C LEU A 23 38.28 14.20 -19.02
N LEU A 24 37.03 13.73 -19.12
CA LEU A 24 36.22 13.34 -20.29
C LEU A 24 35.11 12.40 -19.76
N SER A 25 33.81 12.54 -20.00
CA SER A 25 32.99 13.50 -20.74
C SER A 25 31.53 13.29 -20.31
N LEU A 26 30.83 14.36 -19.94
CA LEU A 26 29.38 14.43 -19.75
C LEU A 26 28.74 14.95 -21.05
N GLN A 27 27.82 14.17 -21.62
CA GLN A 27 26.67 14.54 -22.48
C GLN A 27 25.98 13.20 -22.81
N SER A 28 24.71 12.90 -22.51
CA SER A 28 23.50 13.70 -22.64
C SER A 28 22.37 13.23 -21.69
N ILE A 29 21.69 14.19 -21.06
CA ILE A 29 20.31 14.09 -20.56
C ILE A 29 19.57 15.26 -21.20
N ILE A 30 18.48 15.05 -21.96
CA ILE A 30 17.28 15.92 -22.01
C ILE A 30 16.05 15.09 -22.46
N SER A 31 14.91 15.31 -21.78
CA SER A 31 13.50 14.95 -22.09
C SER A 31 12.98 13.72 -21.31
N ARG A 32 11.89 13.73 -20.52
CA ARG A 32 10.67 14.56 -20.47
C ARG A 32 10.08 14.57 -19.05
N VAL A 33 9.73 15.74 -18.53
CA VAL A 33 8.66 15.91 -17.52
C VAL A 33 7.55 16.66 -18.22
N VAL A 34 6.40 16.00 -18.41
CA VAL A 34 5.20 16.62 -18.98
C VAL A 34 4.35 17.14 -17.81
N VAL A 35 4.37 18.46 -17.63
CA VAL A 35 3.35 19.19 -16.86
C VAL A 35 2.15 19.39 -17.80
N ARG A 36 0.96 18.96 -17.38
CA ARG A 36 -0.32 19.34 -18.00
C ARG A 36 -1.09 20.22 -17.01
N GLU A 37 -1.30 21.47 -17.39
CA GLU A 37 -2.36 22.36 -16.87
C GLU A 37 -3.48 22.50 -17.92
N ILE A 38 -4.57 23.19 -17.51
CA ILE A 38 -5.66 23.84 -18.29
C ILE A 38 -6.97 22.99 -18.36
N PHE A 39 -8.20 23.39 -17.94
CA PHE A 39 -8.94 24.64 -17.53
C PHE A 39 -10.23 24.23 -16.73
N PRO A 40 -11.20 25.10 -16.35
CA PRO A 40 -11.16 26.34 -15.55
C PRO A 40 -12.22 26.37 -14.41
N SER A 41 -12.05 27.34 -13.52
CA SER A 41 -12.99 27.81 -12.50
C SER A 41 -14.28 28.43 -13.08
N ARG A 42 -15.41 28.22 -12.40
CA ARG A 42 -16.60 29.08 -12.48
C ARG A 42 -17.03 29.51 -11.09
N THR A 43 -16.91 30.81 -10.87
CA THR A 43 -17.50 31.60 -9.78
C THR A 43 -18.99 31.79 -10.00
N TYR A 44 -19.76 31.75 -8.91
CA TYR A 44 -21.04 32.46 -8.78
C TYR A 44 -21.17 32.95 -7.33
N ASP A 45 -21.14 34.26 -7.15
CA ASP A 45 -21.63 34.98 -5.98
C ASP A 45 -23.15 35.14 -6.10
N VAL A 46 -23.90 34.86 -5.02
CA VAL A 46 -25.14 35.58 -4.70
C VAL A 46 -25.25 35.74 -3.17
N LEU A 47 -25.34 37.01 -2.77
CA LEU A 47 -25.59 37.54 -1.43
C LEU A 47 -26.97 37.15 -0.87
N GLY A 48 -27.08 37.00 0.46
CA GLY A 48 -28.33 37.30 1.17
C GLY A 48 -28.55 36.62 2.53
N GLY A 49 -28.45 37.40 3.61
CA GLY A 49 -29.45 37.35 4.70
C GLY A 49 -29.07 36.67 6.02
N CYS A 50 -28.62 37.45 7.00
CA CYS A 50 -28.68 37.12 8.42
C CYS A 50 -30.13 37.22 8.96
N ARG A 51 -30.55 36.26 9.82
CA ARG A 51 -31.27 36.47 11.12
C ARG A 51 -31.73 35.15 11.77
N GLY A 52 -31.34 34.93 13.03
CA GLY A 52 -32.27 34.51 14.12
C GLY A 52 -32.60 33.03 14.39
N ILE A 53 -31.83 32.40 15.30
CA ILE A 53 -32.26 31.68 16.54
C ILE A 53 -33.51 30.74 16.49
N ARG A 54 -33.32 29.41 16.64
CA ARG A 54 -33.70 28.56 17.82
C ARG A 54 -33.62 27.03 17.53
N ARG A 55 -33.27 26.32 18.59
CA ARG A 55 -33.14 24.86 18.83
C ARG A 55 -34.07 23.90 18.05
N SER A 56 -33.46 22.86 17.48
CA SER A 56 -33.88 21.45 17.66
C SER A 56 -32.72 20.52 17.28
N ALA A 57 -32.12 19.87 18.28
CA ALA A 57 -31.14 18.80 18.08
C ALA A 57 -31.89 17.49 17.76
N GLY A 58 -31.58 16.89 16.61
CA GLY A 58 -31.90 15.50 16.28
C GLY A 58 -30.59 14.69 16.18
N PRO A 59 -30.60 13.37 16.48
CA PRO A 59 -29.40 12.55 16.46
C PRO A 59 -29.06 12.15 15.02
N GLY A 60 -27.80 12.26 14.63
CA GLY A 60 -27.32 11.67 13.37
C GLY A 60 -26.21 12.49 12.72
N ARG A 61 -24.97 12.00 12.85
CA ARG A 61 -23.82 12.35 11.98
C ARG A 61 -22.63 11.39 12.16
N LEU A 62 -22.53 10.71 13.31
CA LEU A 62 -21.56 9.63 13.53
C LEU A 62 -21.95 8.30 12.86
N GLY A 63 -23.26 8.03 12.71
CA GLY A 63 -23.74 6.90 11.90
C GLY A 63 -23.44 7.08 10.41
N GLU A 64 -23.59 8.29 9.89
CA GLU A 64 -23.38 8.60 8.46
C GLU A 64 -21.93 8.40 8.01
N MET A 65 -20.93 8.70 8.84
CA MET A 65 -19.52 8.53 8.47
C MET A 65 -19.07 7.07 8.50
N ALA A 66 -19.55 6.28 9.47
CA ALA A 66 -19.30 4.85 9.53
C ALA A 66 -20.05 4.10 8.42
N GLU A 67 -21.30 4.47 8.12
CA GLU A 67 -22.02 4.01 6.92
C GLU A 67 -21.30 4.45 5.64
N TYR A 68 -20.76 5.66 5.57
CA TYR A 68 -20.04 6.15 4.40
C TYR A 68 -18.73 5.39 4.16
N LEU A 69 -17.93 5.15 5.21
CA LEU A 69 -16.67 4.39 5.11
C LEU A 69 -16.92 2.89 4.86
N ALA A 70 -17.95 2.30 5.47
CA ALA A 70 -18.41 0.95 5.14
C ALA A 70 -19.02 0.86 3.72
N SER A 71 -19.59 1.96 3.21
CA SER A 71 -20.06 2.07 1.83
C SER A 71 -18.93 2.28 0.81
N ILE A 72 -17.67 2.38 1.26
CA ILE A 72 -16.50 2.58 0.41
C ILE A 72 -15.59 1.36 0.47
N PHE A 73 -15.18 0.92 1.66
CA PHE A 73 -14.27 -0.21 1.81
C PHE A 73 -14.87 -1.52 1.29
N GLY A 74 -14.22 -2.14 0.30
CA GLY A 74 -14.70 -3.38 -0.31
C GLY A 74 -15.89 -3.21 -1.28
N THR A 75 -16.21 -1.98 -1.67
CA THR A 75 -17.29 -1.66 -2.63
C THR A 75 -16.74 -1.02 -3.91
N GLU A 76 -17.60 -0.78 -4.90
CA GLU A 76 -17.27 -0.05 -6.14
C GLU A 76 -16.75 1.39 -5.95
N LYS A 77 -16.98 2.00 -4.77
CA LYS A 77 -16.55 3.37 -4.47
C LYS A 77 -15.09 3.44 -4.02
N ASP A 78 -14.47 2.30 -3.73
CA ASP A 78 -13.04 2.19 -3.51
C ASP A 78 -12.29 2.33 -4.84
N LYS A 79 -11.44 3.36 -4.95
CA LYS A 79 -10.68 3.67 -6.18
C LYS A 79 -9.60 2.63 -6.49
N VAL A 80 -9.27 1.75 -5.53
CA VAL A 80 -8.34 0.63 -5.72
C VAL A 80 -9.02 -0.53 -6.47
N ASN A 81 -10.34 -0.70 -6.29
CA ASN A 81 -11.11 -1.75 -6.94
C ASN A 81 -11.47 -1.36 -8.38
N CYS A 82 -11.52 -2.37 -9.26
CA CYS A 82 -12.04 -2.18 -10.60
C CYS A 82 -13.55 -2.01 -10.53
N SER A 83 -14.02 -0.76 -10.70
CA SER A 83 -15.44 -0.42 -10.71
C SER A 83 -16.25 -1.22 -11.74
N PHE A 84 -15.64 -1.62 -12.87
CA PHE A 84 -16.30 -2.43 -13.89
C PHE A 84 -16.40 -3.89 -13.48
N TYR A 85 -15.33 -4.49 -12.94
CA TYR A 85 -15.40 -5.86 -12.43
C TYR A 85 -16.39 -5.98 -11.28
N PHE A 86 -16.42 -5.00 -10.37
CA PHE A 86 -17.35 -5.03 -9.23
C PHE A 86 -18.82 -4.92 -9.66
N LYS A 87 -19.12 -4.05 -10.64
CA LYS A 87 -20.50 -3.86 -11.14
C LYS A 87 -20.99 -4.95 -12.07
N ILE A 88 -20.09 -5.51 -12.87
CA ILE A 88 -20.45 -6.33 -14.03
C ILE A 88 -19.96 -7.77 -13.86
N GLY A 89 -19.12 -8.04 -12.85
CA GLY A 89 -18.45 -9.34 -12.69
C GLY A 89 -17.44 -9.65 -13.80
N ALA A 90 -17.15 -8.67 -14.66
CA ALA A 90 -16.25 -8.81 -15.80
C ALA A 90 -15.60 -7.48 -16.14
N CYS A 91 -14.40 -7.53 -16.71
CA CYS A 91 -13.61 -6.36 -17.04
C CYS A 91 -12.87 -6.59 -18.36
N ARG A 92 -12.88 -5.60 -19.24
CA ARG A 92 -12.18 -5.66 -20.54
C ARG A 92 -10.69 -5.97 -20.46
N HIS A 93 -10.07 -5.69 -19.31
CA HIS A 93 -8.66 -5.91 -19.08
C HIS A 93 -8.36 -7.26 -18.41
N GLY A 94 -9.40 -7.99 -17.96
CA GLY A 94 -9.26 -9.27 -17.26
C GLY A 94 -8.23 -9.19 -16.14
N ASP A 95 -7.39 -10.21 -16.00
CA ASP A 95 -6.33 -10.26 -14.99
C ASP A 95 -5.21 -9.23 -15.20
N ARG A 96 -5.21 -8.53 -16.35
CA ARG A 96 -4.27 -7.43 -16.65
C ARG A 96 -4.81 -6.05 -16.23
N CYS A 97 -5.91 -6.00 -15.50
CA CYS A 97 -6.45 -4.74 -14.99
C CYS A 97 -5.49 -4.11 -13.97
N SER A 98 -5.21 -2.81 -14.11
CA SER A 98 -4.39 -2.06 -13.13
C SER A 98 -5.11 -1.79 -11.80
N ARG A 99 -6.36 -2.26 -11.66
CA ARG A 99 -7.22 -2.13 -10.49
C ARG A 99 -7.63 -3.52 -10.02
N LEU A 100 -7.84 -3.70 -8.72
CA LEU A 100 -8.07 -5.02 -8.14
C LEU A 100 -9.42 -5.61 -8.55
N HIS A 101 -9.41 -6.89 -8.94
CA HIS A 101 -10.60 -7.72 -9.13
C HIS A 101 -10.77 -8.59 -7.88
N ASN A 102 -11.54 -8.12 -6.91
CA ASN A 102 -11.82 -8.90 -5.71
C ASN A 102 -12.88 -9.95 -6.03
N LYS A 103 -12.47 -11.18 -6.33
CA LYS A 103 -13.40 -12.29 -6.58
C LYS A 103 -14.10 -12.65 -5.26
N PRO A 104 -15.44 -12.64 -5.21
CA PRO A 104 -16.14 -12.93 -3.96
C PRO A 104 -15.92 -14.39 -3.55
N THR A 105 -15.71 -14.63 -2.26
CA THR A 105 -15.65 -15.98 -1.68
C THR A 105 -17.04 -16.57 -1.45
N PHE A 106 -18.09 -15.73 -1.47
CA PHE A 106 -19.50 -16.12 -1.42
C PHE A 106 -20.32 -15.14 -2.27
N SER A 107 -21.27 -15.65 -3.05
CA SER A 107 -22.22 -14.83 -3.81
C SER A 107 -23.46 -15.65 -4.17
N GLN A 108 -24.59 -14.98 -4.34
CA GLN A 108 -25.81 -15.57 -4.92
C GLN A 108 -25.71 -15.73 -6.44
N THR A 109 -24.81 -14.99 -7.07
CA THR A 109 -24.71 -14.92 -8.53
C THR A 109 -23.44 -15.62 -8.99
N ILE A 110 -23.58 -16.46 -10.00
CA ILE A 110 -22.47 -17.06 -10.74
C ILE A 110 -22.40 -16.47 -12.15
N ALA A 111 -21.21 -16.46 -12.74
CA ALA A 111 -20.98 -16.14 -14.13
C ALA A 111 -20.39 -17.37 -14.84
N LEU A 112 -21.07 -17.82 -15.89
CA LEU A 112 -20.59 -18.81 -16.84
C LEU A 112 -20.00 -18.05 -18.02
N LEU A 113 -18.69 -18.15 -18.20
CA LEU A 113 -17.97 -17.33 -19.16
C LEU A 113 -18.07 -17.92 -20.56
N ASN A 114 -18.48 -17.09 -21.53
CA ASN A 114 -18.50 -17.39 -22.96
C ASN A 114 -19.20 -18.70 -23.37
N ILE A 115 -20.28 -19.07 -22.67
CA ILE A 115 -21.01 -20.31 -22.92
C ILE A 115 -22.06 -20.17 -24.04
N TYR A 116 -22.67 -18.99 -24.19
CA TYR A 116 -23.62 -18.74 -25.27
C TYR A 116 -22.90 -18.26 -26.52
N ARG A 117 -23.06 -18.98 -27.64
CA ARG A 117 -22.55 -18.56 -28.95
C ARG A 117 -23.69 -18.04 -29.81
N ASN A 118 -23.68 -16.76 -30.11
CA ASN A 118 -24.61 -16.19 -31.07
C ASN A 118 -24.25 -16.69 -32.50
N PRO A 119 -25.16 -17.39 -33.21
CA PRO A 119 -24.91 -17.88 -34.56
C PRO A 119 -24.52 -16.78 -35.56
N GLN A 120 -24.98 -15.53 -35.35
CA GLN A 120 -24.62 -14.39 -36.21
C GLN A 120 -23.13 -14.02 -36.12
N ASN A 121 -22.56 -14.07 -34.91
CA ASN A 121 -21.14 -13.75 -34.67
C ASN A 121 -20.21 -14.88 -35.14
N SER A 122 -20.74 -16.09 -35.31
CA SER A 122 -19.98 -17.29 -35.73
C SER A 122 -19.75 -17.37 -37.24
N SER A 123 -20.35 -16.46 -38.03
CA SER A 123 -20.30 -16.44 -39.50
C SER A 123 -19.10 -15.68 -40.10
N GLN A 124 -18.01 -15.52 -39.34
CA GLN A 124 -16.71 -15.04 -39.85
C GLN A 124 -15.70 -16.19 -39.85
N SER A 125 -15.91 -17.17 -40.71
CA SER A 125 -14.89 -18.15 -41.11
C SER A 125 -14.64 -18.06 -42.62
N ALA A 126 -13.47 -18.53 -43.05
CA ALA A 126 -12.75 -18.16 -44.27
C ALA A 126 -13.38 -18.51 -45.64
N ASP A 127 -14.61 -19.03 -45.68
CA ASP A 127 -15.33 -19.33 -46.93
C ASP A 127 -16.60 -18.47 -46.99
N GLY A 128 -16.62 -17.46 -47.86
CA GLY A 128 -17.64 -16.41 -47.93
C GLY A 128 -19.06 -16.83 -48.35
N LEU A 129 -19.65 -17.83 -47.70
CA LEU A 129 -21.05 -18.22 -47.86
C LEU A 129 -21.87 -17.77 -46.63
N ARG A 130 -22.68 -16.72 -46.79
CA ARG A 130 -23.61 -16.27 -45.75
C ARG A 130 -24.79 -17.24 -45.65
N CYS A 131 -24.87 -18.02 -44.58
CA CYS A 131 -26.12 -18.67 -44.21
C CYS A 131 -27.02 -17.61 -43.54
N ALA A 132 -28.02 -17.09 -44.28
CA ALA A 132 -28.96 -16.11 -43.75
C ALA A 132 -30.02 -16.83 -42.91
N VAL A 133 -29.68 -17.18 -41.67
CA VAL A 133 -30.65 -17.68 -40.68
C VAL A 133 -31.65 -16.57 -40.40
N SER A 134 -32.95 -16.89 -40.39
CA SER A 134 -33.99 -15.89 -40.15
C SER A 134 -34.01 -15.44 -38.68
N ASP A 135 -34.45 -14.20 -38.40
CA ASP A 135 -34.53 -13.67 -37.02
C ASP A 135 -35.43 -14.52 -36.10
N VAL A 136 -36.38 -15.26 -36.68
CA VAL A 136 -37.29 -16.17 -35.97
C VAL A 136 -36.55 -17.42 -35.50
N GLU A 137 -35.86 -18.11 -36.40
CA GLU A 137 -35.07 -19.32 -36.06
C GLU A 137 -33.94 -19.00 -35.06
N MET A 138 -33.37 -17.79 -35.12
CA MET A 138 -32.35 -17.35 -34.15
C MET A 138 -32.90 -17.06 -32.76
N GLN A 139 -34.16 -16.62 -32.67
CA GLN A 139 -34.84 -16.46 -31.40
C GLN A 139 -35.21 -17.82 -30.80
N GLU A 140 -35.67 -18.76 -31.62
CA GLU A 140 -35.97 -20.15 -31.20
C GLU A 140 -34.73 -20.85 -30.63
N HIS A 141 -33.59 -20.80 -31.35
CA HIS A 141 -32.33 -21.37 -30.87
C HIS A 141 -31.82 -20.70 -29.58
N TYR A 142 -32.11 -19.41 -29.39
CA TYR A 142 -31.75 -18.72 -28.14
C TYR A 142 -32.65 -19.15 -26.98
N ASP A 143 -33.96 -19.26 -27.24
CA ASP A 143 -34.94 -19.68 -26.25
C ASP A 143 -34.69 -21.13 -25.80
N GLU A 144 -34.36 -22.05 -26.72
CA GLU A 144 -33.96 -23.44 -26.40
C GLU A 144 -32.72 -23.48 -25.51
N PHE A 145 -31.66 -22.76 -25.87
CA PHE A 145 -30.45 -22.64 -25.05
C PHE A 145 -30.76 -22.11 -23.66
N PHE A 146 -31.58 -21.06 -23.57
CA PHE A 146 -31.94 -20.46 -22.30
C PHE A 146 -32.73 -21.43 -21.43
N GLU A 147 -33.68 -22.17 -22.01
CA GLU A 147 -34.46 -23.18 -21.31
C GLU A 147 -33.61 -24.33 -20.78
N GLU A 148 -32.67 -24.84 -21.59
CA GLU A 148 -31.76 -25.92 -21.21
C GLU A 148 -30.90 -25.53 -20.00
N VAL A 149 -30.23 -24.38 -20.07
CA VAL A 149 -29.38 -23.89 -18.98
C VAL A 149 -30.23 -23.56 -17.75
N PHE A 150 -31.38 -22.92 -17.91
CA PHE A 150 -32.23 -22.55 -16.78
C PHE A 150 -32.74 -23.79 -16.02
N THR A 151 -33.24 -24.78 -16.74
CA THR A 151 -33.80 -26.01 -16.16
C THR A 151 -32.70 -26.82 -15.47
N GLU A 152 -31.52 -26.92 -16.08
CA GLU A 152 -30.39 -27.59 -15.46
C GLU A 152 -29.97 -26.92 -14.14
N MET A 153 -29.89 -25.59 -14.12
CA MET A 153 -29.52 -24.85 -12.91
C MET A 153 -30.54 -25.04 -11.79
N GLU A 154 -31.84 -25.00 -12.13
CA GLU A 154 -32.92 -25.15 -11.15
C GLU A 154 -33.04 -26.58 -10.60
N GLU A 155 -32.84 -27.60 -11.43
CA GLU A 155 -32.98 -29.01 -11.03
C GLU A 155 -31.79 -29.55 -10.24
N LYS A 156 -30.54 -29.18 -10.60
CA LYS A 156 -29.33 -29.76 -10.00
C LYS A 156 -28.80 -29.00 -8.79
N TYR A 157 -28.94 -27.68 -8.80
CA TYR A 157 -28.30 -26.81 -7.81
C TYR A 157 -29.33 -26.17 -6.87
N GLY A 158 -30.26 -25.37 -7.39
CA GLY A 158 -31.25 -24.73 -6.54
C GLY A 158 -32.12 -23.68 -7.24
N GLU A 159 -33.03 -23.06 -6.49
CA GLU A 159 -34.04 -22.15 -7.05
C GLU A 159 -33.39 -20.92 -7.71
N VAL A 160 -33.52 -20.78 -9.04
CA VAL A 160 -33.01 -19.63 -9.79
C VAL A 160 -33.93 -18.42 -9.60
N GLU A 161 -33.36 -17.30 -9.17
CA GLU A 161 -34.07 -16.03 -9.04
C GLU A 161 -34.15 -15.27 -10.37
N GLU A 162 -33.01 -15.16 -11.06
CA GLU A 162 -32.85 -14.41 -12.30
C GLU A 162 -31.70 -15.00 -13.13
N MET A 163 -31.87 -15.08 -14.45
CA MET A 163 -30.81 -15.53 -15.38
C MET A 163 -30.75 -14.58 -16.58
N ASN A 164 -29.53 -14.15 -16.93
CA ASN A 164 -29.29 -13.13 -17.94
C ASN A 164 -28.13 -13.55 -18.86
N VAL A 165 -28.32 -13.42 -20.18
CA VAL A 165 -27.31 -13.77 -21.19
C VAL A 165 -26.84 -12.51 -21.91
N CYS A 166 -25.52 -12.34 -22.00
CA CYS A 166 -24.89 -11.20 -22.64
C CYS A 166 -24.70 -11.41 -24.15
N ASP A 167 -25.26 -10.50 -24.95
CA ASP A 167 -25.13 -10.36 -26.40
C ASP A 167 -24.10 -9.27 -26.78
N ASN A 168 -23.17 -8.99 -25.86
CA ASN A 168 -22.09 -8.04 -26.10
C ASN A 168 -21.19 -8.55 -27.24
N LEU A 169 -20.60 -7.63 -28.00
CA LEU A 169 -19.61 -7.95 -29.03
C LEU A 169 -18.16 -8.04 -28.50
N GLY A 170 -17.93 -7.58 -27.27
CA GLY A 170 -16.59 -7.52 -26.68
C GLY A 170 -16.24 -8.80 -25.93
N ASP A 171 -15.01 -9.29 -26.11
CA ASP A 171 -14.49 -10.57 -25.58
C ASP A 171 -14.68 -10.78 -24.07
N HIS A 172 -14.79 -9.70 -23.31
CA HIS A 172 -14.94 -9.75 -21.85
C HIS A 172 -16.38 -9.98 -21.36
N LEU A 173 -17.38 -9.81 -22.24
CA LEU A 173 -18.80 -9.98 -21.91
C LEU A 173 -19.55 -10.86 -22.90
N VAL A 174 -19.02 -11.07 -24.10
CA VAL A 174 -19.67 -11.88 -25.14
C VAL A 174 -19.98 -13.28 -24.61
N GLY A 175 -21.23 -13.70 -24.76
CA GLY A 175 -21.67 -15.06 -24.43
C GLY A 175 -21.68 -15.40 -22.95
N ASN A 176 -21.39 -14.45 -22.05
CA ASN A 176 -21.44 -14.68 -20.61
C ASN A 176 -22.89 -14.87 -20.15
N VAL A 177 -23.13 -15.89 -19.35
CA VAL A 177 -24.42 -16.18 -18.72
C VAL A 177 -24.30 -15.96 -17.22
N TYR A 178 -25.14 -15.11 -16.67
CA TYR A 178 -25.21 -14.83 -15.25
C TYR A 178 -26.43 -15.50 -14.66
N VAL A 179 -26.24 -16.32 -13.63
CA VAL A 179 -27.31 -17.03 -12.94
C VAL A 179 -27.30 -16.61 -11.48
N LYS A 180 -28.40 -16.03 -11.01
CA LYS A 180 -28.60 -15.65 -9.61
C LYS A 180 -29.51 -16.66 -8.94
N PHE A 181 -28.98 -17.36 -7.94
CA PHE A 181 -29.72 -18.30 -7.11
C PHE A 181 -30.38 -17.60 -5.92
N ARG A 182 -31.42 -18.23 -5.37
CA ARG A 182 -32.07 -17.75 -4.14
C ARG A 182 -31.17 -17.89 -2.91
N ARG A 183 -30.29 -18.88 -2.88
CA ARG A 183 -29.37 -19.16 -1.77
C ARG A 183 -27.93 -19.15 -2.27
N GLU A 184 -27.03 -18.67 -1.42
CA GLU A 184 -25.58 -18.58 -1.71
C GLU A 184 -24.93 -19.97 -1.78
N GLU A 185 -25.41 -20.92 -0.97
CA GLU A 185 -24.94 -22.32 -0.98
C GLU A 185 -25.16 -23.02 -2.33
N ASP A 186 -26.27 -22.71 -3.01
CA ASP A 186 -26.61 -23.31 -4.31
C ASP A 186 -25.64 -22.81 -5.40
N ALA A 187 -25.25 -21.53 -5.33
CA ALA A 187 -24.28 -20.91 -6.24
C ALA A 187 -22.86 -21.49 -6.06
N GLU A 188 -22.42 -21.68 -4.82
CA GLU A 188 -21.12 -22.30 -4.52
C GLU A 188 -21.06 -23.75 -5.04
N LYS A 189 -22.13 -24.53 -4.77
CA LYS A 189 -22.25 -25.90 -5.28
C LYS A 189 -22.22 -25.95 -6.81
N ALA A 190 -22.88 -25.00 -7.47
CA ALA A 190 -22.87 -24.90 -8.93
C ALA A 190 -21.48 -24.63 -9.50
N VAL A 191 -20.70 -23.70 -8.91
CA VAL A 191 -19.33 -23.40 -9.38
C VAL A 191 -18.39 -24.59 -9.24
N ILE A 192 -18.47 -25.33 -8.14
CA ILE A 192 -17.61 -26.51 -7.89
C ILE A 192 -17.90 -27.62 -8.91
N ASP A 193 -19.17 -27.90 -9.19
CA ASP A 193 -19.57 -28.97 -10.10
C ASP A 193 -19.37 -28.59 -11.58
N LEU A 194 -19.77 -27.38 -11.98
CA LEU A 194 -19.77 -26.96 -13.39
C LEU A 194 -18.36 -26.84 -13.98
N ASN A 195 -17.35 -26.45 -13.20
CA ASN A 195 -15.97 -26.35 -13.70
C ASN A 195 -15.34 -27.70 -14.09
N ASN A 196 -15.99 -28.82 -13.77
CA ASN A 196 -15.57 -30.17 -14.18
C ASN A 196 -16.41 -30.72 -15.35
N ARG A 197 -17.21 -29.88 -16.00
CA ARG A 197 -18.20 -30.30 -17.01
C ARG A 197 -17.96 -29.61 -18.35
N TRP A 198 -18.59 -30.17 -19.38
CA TRP A 198 -18.50 -29.72 -20.76
C TRP A 198 -19.90 -29.37 -21.27
N PHE A 199 -20.01 -28.31 -22.05
CA PHE A 199 -21.22 -27.88 -22.75
C PHE A 199 -20.89 -27.64 -24.22
N ASN A 200 -21.63 -28.29 -25.14
CA ASN A 200 -21.39 -28.23 -26.59
C ASN A 200 -19.91 -28.40 -27.02
N GLY A 201 -19.21 -29.36 -26.38
CA GLY A 201 -17.81 -29.68 -26.71
C GLY A 201 -16.76 -28.71 -26.17
N GLN A 202 -17.14 -27.79 -25.27
CA GLN A 202 -16.20 -26.90 -24.56
C GLN A 202 -16.27 -27.07 -23.04
N PRO A 203 -15.16 -26.91 -22.31
CA PRO A 203 -15.19 -26.88 -20.85
C PRO A 203 -15.97 -25.65 -20.38
N ILE A 204 -16.78 -25.82 -19.34
CA ILE A 204 -17.51 -24.72 -18.70
C ILE A 204 -16.56 -24.01 -17.75
N HIS A 205 -16.48 -22.68 -17.86
CA HIS A 205 -15.78 -21.84 -16.89
C HIS A 205 -16.80 -21.08 -16.05
N ALA A 206 -16.99 -21.53 -14.81
CA ALA A 206 -17.91 -20.94 -13.85
C ALA A 206 -17.15 -20.21 -12.74
N GLU A 207 -17.53 -18.98 -12.43
CA GLU A 207 -16.97 -18.20 -11.32
C GLU A 207 -18.08 -17.56 -10.47
N LEU A 208 -17.82 -17.36 -9.17
CA LEU A 208 -18.68 -16.53 -8.33
C LEU A 208 -18.59 -15.07 -8.80
N SER A 209 -19.74 -14.44 -9.00
CA SER A 209 -19.85 -13.10 -9.55
C SER A 209 -20.22 -12.07 -8.46
N PRO A 210 -19.59 -10.89 -8.40
CA PRO A 210 -19.96 -9.83 -7.46
C PRO A 210 -21.28 -9.12 -7.81
N VAL A 211 -21.90 -9.45 -8.95
CA VAL A 211 -23.11 -8.80 -9.44
C VAL A 211 -24.31 -9.15 -8.55
N THR A 212 -24.88 -8.15 -7.88
CA THR A 212 -26.05 -8.34 -7.01
C THR A 212 -27.35 -7.72 -7.58
N ASP A 213 -27.22 -6.65 -8.37
CA ASP A 213 -28.33 -5.97 -9.08
C ASP A 213 -27.98 -5.79 -10.57
N PHE A 214 -28.70 -6.50 -11.44
CA PHE A 214 -28.49 -6.43 -12.89
C PHE A 214 -28.88 -5.07 -13.50
N ARG A 215 -29.73 -4.26 -12.84
CA ARG A 215 -30.18 -2.96 -13.40
C ARG A 215 -29.04 -1.95 -13.50
N GLU A 216 -28.06 -2.04 -12.62
CA GLU A 216 -26.86 -1.20 -12.67
C GLU A 216 -25.78 -1.76 -13.59
N ALA A 217 -25.84 -3.07 -13.87
CA ALA A 217 -24.92 -3.75 -14.76
C ALA A 217 -25.31 -3.64 -16.25
N CYS A 218 -26.58 -3.38 -16.55
CA CYS A 218 -27.10 -3.29 -17.91
C CYS A 218 -26.84 -1.95 -18.59
N CYS A 219 -26.60 -2.00 -19.91
CA CYS A 219 -26.47 -0.82 -20.74
C CYS A 219 -27.84 -0.25 -21.10
N ARG A 220 -28.27 0.83 -20.43
CA ARG A 220 -29.56 1.51 -20.74
C ARG A 220 -29.67 1.97 -22.19
N GLN A 221 -28.56 2.40 -22.80
CA GLN A 221 -28.58 2.81 -24.21
C GLN A 221 -28.83 1.63 -25.15
N TYR A 222 -28.41 0.41 -24.79
CA TYR A 222 -28.67 -0.78 -25.58
C TYR A 222 -30.13 -1.25 -25.42
N GLU A 223 -30.66 -1.18 -24.20
CA GLU A 223 -32.09 -1.45 -23.93
C GLU A 223 -33.02 -0.55 -24.75
N MET A 224 -32.57 0.68 -25.06
CA MET A 224 -33.28 1.65 -25.90
C MET A 224 -32.94 1.53 -27.40
N GLY A 225 -32.03 0.62 -27.80
CA GLY A 225 -31.62 0.43 -29.20
C GLY A 225 -30.64 1.47 -29.76
N GLU A 226 -30.02 2.29 -28.91
CA GLU A 226 -29.21 3.46 -29.28
C GLU A 226 -27.71 3.32 -28.90
N CYS A 227 -27.26 2.14 -28.43
CA CYS A 227 -25.88 1.96 -28.02
C CYS A 227 -24.92 1.93 -29.21
N THR A 228 -24.09 2.97 -29.35
CA THR A 228 -23.09 3.11 -30.44
C THR A 228 -21.69 2.60 -30.08
N ARG A 229 -21.52 1.98 -28.90
CA ARG A 229 -20.20 1.62 -28.35
C ARG A 229 -19.61 0.30 -28.89
N GLY A 230 -20.38 -0.49 -29.62
CA GLY A 230 -19.94 -1.77 -30.21
C GLY A 230 -19.25 -2.68 -29.18
N GLY A 231 -18.12 -3.31 -29.56
CA GLY A 231 -17.30 -4.15 -28.68
C GLY A 231 -16.61 -3.44 -27.51
N PHE A 232 -16.68 -2.10 -27.44
CA PHE A 232 -16.07 -1.29 -26.36
C PHE A 232 -17.05 -0.98 -25.22
N CYS A 233 -18.29 -1.44 -25.30
CA CYS A 233 -19.25 -1.27 -24.20
C CYS A 233 -18.84 -2.16 -23.00
N ASN A 234 -18.86 -1.58 -21.80
CA ASN A 234 -18.50 -2.27 -20.56
C ASN A 234 -19.72 -2.70 -19.74
N PHE A 235 -20.92 -2.43 -20.26
CA PHE A 235 -22.18 -2.75 -19.59
C PHE A 235 -22.87 -3.88 -20.36
N MET A 236 -23.61 -4.71 -19.64
CA MET A 236 -24.26 -5.88 -20.20
C MET A 236 -25.29 -5.47 -21.26
N HIS A 237 -25.16 -6.04 -22.45
CA HIS A 237 -26.16 -5.99 -23.50
C HIS A 237 -26.95 -7.29 -23.38
N LEU A 238 -28.13 -7.26 -22.79
CA LEU A 238 -28.88 -8.49 -22.53
C LEU A 238 -29.71 -8.91 -23.75
N LYS A 239 -29.70 -10.20 -24.07
CA LYS A 239 -30.60 -10.78 -25.07
C LYS A 239 -31.94 -11.15 -24.41
N PRO A 240 -33.08 -10.56 -24.81
CA PRO A 240 -34.37 -10.90 -24.21
C PRO A 240 -34.87 -12.26 -24.71
N ILE A 241 -35.41 -13.07 -23.80
CA ILE A 241 -36.17 -14.28 -24.12
C ILE A 241 -37.58 -13.95 -24.62
N SER A 242 -38.22 -14.87 -25.33
CA SER A 242 -39.61 -14.67 -25.74
C SER A 242 -40.56 -14.50 -24.55
N ARG A 243 -41.65 -13.77 -24.79
CA ARG A 243 -42.68 -13.52 -23.75
C ARG A 243 -43.38 -14.79 -23.29
N GLU A 244 -43.41 -15.82 -24.12
CA GLU A 244 -43.99 -17.12 -23.83
C GLU A 244 -43.09 -17.91 -22.88
N LEU A 245 -41.82 -18.09 -23.24
CA LEU A 245 -40.82 -18.77 -22.41
C LEU A 245 -40.66 -18.08 -21.04
N ARG A 246 -40.66 -16.74 -21.00
CA ARG A 246 -40.60 -15.99 -19.74
C ARG A 246 -41.77 -16.31 -18.79
N ARG A 247 -42.97 -16.53 -19.33
CA ARG A 247 -44.15 -16.91 -18.52
C ARG A 247 -44.07 -18.37 -18.09
N GLU A 248 -43.49 -19.25 -18.88
CA GLU A 248 -43.34 -20.65 -18.53
C GLU A 248 -42.36 -20.84 -17.37
N LEU A 249 -41.13 -20.33 -17.53
CA LEU A 249 -40.06 -20.49 -16.54
C LEU A 249 -40.36 -19.74 -15.25
N TYR A 250 -40.66 -18.44 -15.34
CA TYR A 250 -40.88 -17.60 -14.14
C TYR A 250 -42.35 -17.53 -13.67
N GLY A 251 -43.32 -17.93 -14.49
CA GLY A 251 -44.75 -17.86 -14.13
C GLY A 251 -45.23 -19.01 -13.23
N ARG A 252 -44.52 -20.15 -13.18
CA ARG A 252 -44.78 -21.24 -12.20
C ARG A 252 -44.75 -20.72 -10.74
N ARG A 253 -43.96 -19.68 -10.44
CA ARG A 253 -43.87 -19.02 -9.12
C ARG A 253 -45.16 -18.35 -8.65
N ARG A 254 -45.99 -17.80 -9.55
CA ARG A 254 -47.20 -17.03 -9.17
C ARG A 254 -48.36 -17.91 -8.66
N LYS A 255 -48.38 -19.21 -8.99
CA LYS A 255 -49.40 -20.16 -8.48
C LYS A 255 -49.06 -20.74 -7.10
N LYS A 256 -47.78 -20.92 -6.75
CA LYS A 256 -47.35 -21.53 -5.47
C LYS A 256 -47.51 -20.59 -4.26
N HIS A 257 -47.42 -19.26 -4.45
CA HIS A 257 -47.57 -18.27 -3.37
C HIS A 257 -49.02 -17.92 -3.00
N ARG A 258 -50.00 -18.26 -3.86
CA ARG A 258 -51.43 -18.03 -3.58
C ARG A 258 -52.11 -19.16 -2.80
N SER A 259 -51.51 -20.35 -2.75
CA SER A 259 -52.09 -21.53 -2.06
C SER A 259 -51.66 -21.66 -0.59
N ARG A 260 -50.70 -20.88 -0.10
CA ARG A 260 -50.17 -20.99 1.27
C ARG A 260 -50.70 -19.97 2.29
N SER A 261 -51.51 -18.99 1.88
CA SER A 261 -52.03 -17.95 2.79
C SER A 261 -53.47 -18.18 3.28
N ARG A 262 -54.06 -19.38 3.07
CA ARG A 262 -55.36 -19.76 3.65
C ARG A 262 -55.44 -21.24 4.04
N SER A 263 -54.75 -21.65 5.11
CA SER A 263 -55.27 -22.73 5.97
C SER A 263 -54.49 -22.86 7.28
N ARG A 264 -55.17 -22.41 8.34
CA ARG A 264 -55.26 -23.01 9.68
C ARG A 264 -53.96 -23.34 10.43
N GLU A 265 -53.77 -22.64 11.55
CA GLU A 265 -53.57 -23.35 12.81
C GLU A 265 -54.36 -22.66 13.95
N ARG A 266 -55.43 -23.35 14.38
CA ARG A 266 -56.17 -23.13 15.62
C ARG A 266 -55.77 -24.29 16.54
N ARG A 267 -55.25 -24.02 17.74
CA ARG A 267 -55.42 -24.75 19.01
C ARG A 267 -54.44 -24.17 20.04
N SER A 268 -54.89 -23.41 21.03
CA SER A 268 -55.63 -23.76 22.25
C SER A 268 -54.70 -23.74 23.47
N ARG A 269 -54.79 -22.71 24.31
CA ARG A 269 -54.46 -22.79 25.74
C ARG A 269 -55.52 -22.04 26.53
N SER A 270 -56.11 -22.75 27.49
CA SER A 270 -57.18 -22.32 28.39
C SER A 270 -56.63 -21.78 29.72
N ARG A 271 -57.51 -21.09 30.46
CA ARG A 271 -57.45 -20.67 31.88
C ARG A 271 -56.67 -19.37 32.15
N ASP A 272 -57.12 -18.44 32.98
CA ASP A 272 -58.39 -18.24 33.69
C ASP A 272 -58.46 -16.76 34.15
N ARG A 273 -59.69 -16.23 34.18
CA ARG A 273 -60.30 -15.15 35.00
C ARG A 273 -59.45 -14.05 35.66
N GLY A 274 -59.86 -12.80 35.39
CA GLY A 274 -59.75 -11.65 36.29
C GLY A 274 -60.48 -10.42 35.75
N ARG A 275 -61.48 -9.91 36.49
CA ARG A 275 -62.50 -8.92 36.10
C ARG A 275 -62.07 -7.45 36.19
N GLY A 276 -62.75 -6.60 35.40
CA GLY A 276 -63.04 -5.17 35.67
C GLY A 276 -62.37 -4.23 34.65
N GLY A 277 -63.02 -3.29 33.96
CA GLY A 277 -64.38 -2.75 33.99
C GLY A 277 -64.35 -1.25 33.63
N GLY A 278 -65.02 -0.85 32.53
CA GLY A 278 -65.36 0.54 32.16
C GLY A 278 -64.27 1.34 31.41
N GLY A 279 -64.54 2.15 30.37
CA GLY A 279 -65.77 2.55 29.69
C GLY A 279 -65.50 3.77 28.76
N GLY A 280 -66.29 3.89 27.67
CA GLY A 280 -66.47 5.08 26.81
C GLY A 280 -65.34 5.32 25.78
N GLY A 281 -65.53 5.38 24.45
CA GLY A 281 -66.59 6.00 23.63
C GLY A 281 -65.90 7.11 22.80
N GLY A 282 -66.10 7.34 21.49
CA GLY A 282 -66.90 6.73 20.44
C GLY A 282 -66.63 7.47 19.11
N GLY A 283 -67.14 6.92 18.00
CA GLY A 283 -67.41 7.60 16.71
C GLY A 283 -66.23 7.73 15.73
N GLY A 284 -66.30 7.34 14.46
CA GLY A 284 -67.38 6.79 13.64
C GLY A 284 -67.30 7.29 12.19
N GLY A 285 -67.23 6.34 11.25
CA GLY A 285 -67.65 6.45 9.83
C GLY A 285 -66.64 7.07 8.84
N GLY A 286 -66.39 6.55 7.63
CA GLY A 286 -66.96 5.41 6.92
C GLY A 286 -67.14 5.71 5.42
N GLY A 287 -66.67 4.79 4.55
CA GLY A 287 -67.08 4.60 3.15
C GLY A 287 -66.44 5.53 2.10
N GLY A 288 -66.06 5.12 0.89
CA GLY A 288 -66.30 3.87 0.14
C GLY A 288 -66.72 4.19 -1.31
N GLY A 289 -66.12 3.50 -2.29
CA GLY A 289 -66.51 3.47 -3.72
C GLY A 289 -65.54 4.26 -4.63
N GLY A 290 -64.97 3.74 -5.72
CA GLY A 290 -65.29 2.57 -6.54
C GLY A 290 -65.79 3.03 -7.91
N GLY A 291 -65.07 2.68 -8.99
CA GLY A 291 -65.59 2.75 -10.37
C GLY A 291 -64.60 3.30 -11.39
N GLY A 292 -63.99 2.41 -12.18
CA GLY A 292 -63.18 2.77 -13.35
C GLY A 292 -64.00 3.05 -14.61
N ARG A 293 -63.32 3.44 -15.68
CA ARG A 293 -63.70 3.19 -17.08
C ARG A 293 -62.51 3.43 -18.02
N GLU A 294 -62.34 2.47 -18.92
CA GLU A 294 -61.39 2.41 -20.03
C GLU A 294 -61.89 3.12 -21.31
N HIS A 295 -60.94 3.42 -22.21
CA HIS A 295 -61.02 3.42 -23.70
C HIS A 295 -61.97 4.46 -24.37
N LYS A 296 -61.66 5.15 -25.50
CA LYS A 296 -60.74 4.90 -26.62
C LYS A 296 -60.81 6.09 -27.64
N VAL A 297 -59.79 6.19 -28.52
CA VAL A 297 -59.70 6.72 -29.92
C VAL A 297 -59.71 8.23 -30.28
N GLY A 298 -58.79 8.57 -31.21
CA GLY A 298 -58.99 9.46 -32.38
C GLY A 298 -58.10 10.72 -32.43
N TRP A 299 -56.87 10.68 -32.97
CA TRP A 299 -56.44 10.98 -34.37
C TRP A 299 -56.68 12.42 -34.90
N GLU A 300 -55.58 13.14 -35.17
CA GLU A 300 -55.24 14.01 -36.33
C GLU A 300 -54.10 14.96 -35.91
N ARG A 301 -52.82 14.77 -36.30
CA ARG A 301 -52.13 15.08 -37.58
C ARG A 301 -52.42 16.47 -38.17
N SER A 302 -51.43 17.36 -38.12
CA SER A 302 -50.86 17.97 -39.34
C SER A 302 -49.57 18.75 -39.06
N SER A 303 -48.71 18.72 -40.07
CA SER A 303 -47.30 19.06 -40.16
C SER A 303 -47.06 20.43 -40.82
N HIS A 304 -45.78 20.82 -40.88
CA HIS A 304 -45.10 21.64 -41.90
C HIS A 304 -44.68 23.10 -41.62
N THR A 305 -43.35 23.25 -41.42
CA THR A 305 -42.35 24.03 -42.20
C THR A 305 -42.33 25.57 -42.28
N LEU A 306 -41.11 26.09 -42.04
CA LEU A 306 -40.34 27.12 -42.78
C LEU A 306 -40.87 28.55 -42.98
N SER A 307 -40.03 29.52 -42.57
CA SER A 307 -39.46 30.61 -43.40
C SER A 307 -39.73 32.07 -42.98
N SER A 308 -38.62 32.78 -42.71
CA SER A 308 -38.25 34.15 -43.16
C SER A 308 -39.02 35.41 -42.70
N ARG A 309 -38.21 36.43 -42.32
CA ARG A 309 -38.19 37.88 -42.72
C ARG A 309 -37.73 38.74 -41.52
N LEU A 310 -36.58 39.42 -41.51
CA LEU A 310 -36.12 40.64 -42.23
C LEU A 310 -37.02 41.90 -42.08
N ALA A 311 -36.50 42.90 -41.34
CA ALA A 311 -36.61 44.36 -41.57
C ALA A 311 -35.77 45.10 -40.48
N VAL A 312 -34.60 45.70 -40.77
CA VAL A 312 -34.30 47.04 -41.32
C VAL A 312 -34.34 48.20 -40.28
N GLY A 313 -33.13 48.71 -39.95
CA GLY A 313 -32.76 50.13 -40.17
C GLY A 313 -32.61 51.08 -38.97
N ARG A 314 -31.37 51.50 -38.64
CA ARG A 314 -30.88 52.90 -38.76
C ARG A 314 -29.37 53.08 -38.46
N ARG A 315 -28.74 53.82 -39.39
CA ARG A 315 -27.43 54.50 -39.55
C ARG A 315 -27.00 55.41 -38.37
N VAL A 316 -25.78 55.98 -38.16
CA VAL A 316 -24.46 56.22 -38.84
C VAL A 316 -23.52 56.83 -37.74
N SER A 317 -22.20 56.58 -37.63
CA SER A 317 -21.04 57.35 -38.19
C SER A 317 -19.74 56.79 -37.57
N SER A 318 -18.77 56.20 -38.31
CA SER A 318 -17.67 56.76 -39.11
C SER A 318 -16.37 57.15 -38.36
N GLY A 319 -15.29 56.42 -38.67
CA GLY A 319 -13.87 56.77 -38.46
C GLY A 319 -12.97 55.54 -38.71
N ARG A 320 -12.64 55.16 -39.95
CA ARG A 320 -11.35 55.44 -40.67
C ARG A 320 -10.12 55.21 -39.79
N ARG A 321 -9.08 54.41 -40.08
CA ARG A 321 -8.43 53.74 -41.24
C ARG A 321 -7.52 52.65 -40.60
N GLY A 322 -6.99 51.59 -41.19
CA GLY A 322 -6.79 51.12 -42.55
C GLY A 322 -5.81 49.92 -42.48
N PHE A 323 -6.00 48.97 -43.39
CA PHE A 323 -5.32 47.67 -43.57
C PHE A 323 -3.84 47.77 -44.00
N SER A 324 -3.01 46.73 -43.74
CA SER A 324 -2.66 45.70 -44.76
C SER A 324 -1.49 44.80 -44.32
N ILE A 325 -1.66 43.48 -44.06
CA ILE A 325 -1.45 42.25 -44.89
C ILE A 325 0.03 41.87 -45.19
N TYR A 326 0.29 40.54 -45.11
CA TYR A 326 1.32 39.67 -45.74
C TYR A 326 2.51 39.28 -44.84
N ARG A 327 3.05 38.05 -44.82
CA ARG A 327 2.74 36.72 -45.39
C ARG A 327 3.70 35.72 -44.71
N VAL A 328 3.34 34.45 -44.68
CA VAL A 328 4.18 33.32 -44.26
C VAL A 328 5.33 33.10 -45.25
N GLU A 329 6.54 32.82 -44.77
CA GLU A 329 7.56 32.10 -45.54
C GLU A 329 8.59 31.40 -44.63
N SER A 330 9.28 30.44 -45.23
CA SER A 330 9.79 29.18 -44.69
C SER A 330 11.33 29.11 -44.57
N ALA A 331 11.76 28.14 -43.75
CA ALA A 331 13.01 27.36 -43.84
C ALA A 331 14.37 27.94 -43.37
N VAL A 332 15.10 27.04 -42.69
CA VAL A 332 16.39 27.09 -41.96
C VAL A 332 17.61 27.40 -42.88
N PRO A 333 18.80 27.76 -42.37
CA PRO A 333 19.80 26.73 -42.01
C PRO A 333 20.72 27.02 -40.79
N PHE A 334 21.43 25.96 -40.40
CA PHE A 334 22.31 25.73 -39.27
C PHE A 334 23.67 26.49 -39.29
N LEU A 335 24.29 26.59 -38.09
CA LEU A 335 25.73 26.73 -37.74
C LEU A 335 26.44 28.09 -37.91
N ILE A 336 26.92 28.67 -36.78
CA ILE A 336 28.36 28.84 -36.45
C ILE A 336 28.60 29.55 -35.08
N LEU A 337 29.37 28.85 -34.24
CA LEU A 337 30.37 29.24 -33.23
C LEU A 337 30.06 29.98 -31.89
N ILE A 338 30.46 29.25 -30.86
CA ILE A 338 30.82 29.56 -29.47
C ILE A 338 31.84 30.71 -29.34
N LYS A 339 31.59 31.64 -28.42
CA LYS A 339 32.61 32.20 -27.51
C LYS A 339 31.96 32.64 -26.19
N GLN A 340 32.31 31.92 -25.12
CA GLN A 340 32.08 32.29 -23.73
C GLN A 340 32.85 33.57 -23.37
N ALA A 341 32.28 34.40 -22.48
CA ALA A 341 33.04 35.05 -21.41
C ALA A 341 32.12 35.46 -20.25
N GLN A 342 32.25 34.74 -19.13
CA GLN A 342 32.24 35.24 -17.76
C GLN A 342 31.08 36.16 -17.31
N CYS A 343 30.07 35.54 -16.68
CA CYS A 343 29.50 36.13 -15.48
C CYS A 343 29.19 34.98 -14.49
N HIS A 344 30.10 34.77 -13.53
CA HIS A 344 29.83 33.98 -12.34
C HIS A 344 28.76 34.72 -11.51
N GLN A 345 27.48 34.44 -11.78
CA GLN A 345 26.45 34.68 -10.79
C GLN A 345 26.41 33.44 -9.89
N SER A 346 26.88 33.63 -8.65
CA SER A 346 26.78 32.66 -7.57
C SER A 346 25.34 32.18 -7.42
N LEU A 347 25.12 30.87 -7.54
CA LEU A 347 23.90 30.24 -7.03
C LEU A 347 23.69 30.69 -5.56
N PRO A 348 22.49 31.12 -5.16
CA PRO A 348 22.25 31.50 -3.78
C PRO A 348 22.58 30.31 -2.88
N LYS A 349 23.48 30.51 -1.90
CA LYS A 349 23.84 29.49 -0.90
C LYS A 349 22.55 28.93 -0.30
N LEU A 350 22.26 27.64 -0.52
CA LEU A 350 21.17 26.95 0.16
C LEU A 350 21.28 27.22 1.66
N LYS A 351 20.26 27.86 2.26
CA LYS A 351 20.16 28.01 3.72
C LYS A 351 19.86 26.63 4.31
N TRP A 352 20.89 25.83 4.53
CA TRP A 352 20.83 24.55 5.20
C TRP A 352 21.45 24.67 6.59
N ILE A 353 20.73 24.21 7.61
CA ILE A 353 21.27 24.07 8.97
C ILE A 353 21.54 22.59 9.20
N GLN A 354 22.77 22.24 9.55
CA GLN A 354 23.16 20.85 9.74
C GLN A 354 22.51 20.25 10.99
N PRO A 355 22.11 18.96 10.99
CA PRO A 355 21.43 18.34 12.12
C PRO A 355 22.37 17.96 13.28
N ASP A 356 23.68 18.06 13.07
CA ASP A 356 24.75 17.60 13.96
C ASP A 356 25.53 18.74 14.64
N THR A 357 25.04 19.98 14.55
CA THR A 357 25.74 21.08 15.22
C THR A 357 25.76 20.85 16.72
N ILE A 358 26.83 21.26 17.38
CA ILE A 358 26.94 21.21 18.85
C ILE A 358 25.78 21.97 19.50
N SER A 359 25.17 21.36 20.52
CA SER A 359 24.10 21.97 21.30
C SER A 359 24.58 23.25 22.00
N LYS A 360 23.73 24.28 21.99
CA LYS A 360 23.96 25.53 22.74
C LYS A 360 23.24 25.54 24.09
N CYS A 361 22.62 24.43 24.46
CA CYS A 361 21.91 24.30 25.73
C CYS A 361 22.92 24.41 26.89
N THR A 362 22.61 25.26 27.88
CA THR A 362 23.43 25.49 29.07
C THR A 362 22.93 24.74 30.30
N TRP A 363 22.06 23.75 30.10
CA TRP A 363 21.61 22.85 31.16
C TRP A 363 22.82 22.12 31.76
N GLU A 364 22.83 22.01 33.08
CA GLU A 364 23.78 21.20 33.84
C GLU A 364 23.07 20.66 35.08
N LEU A 365 23.53 19.51 35.56
CA LEU A 365 22.96 18.91 36.76
C LEU A 365 23.17 19.83 37.97
N GLY A 366 22.09 20.15 38.67
CA GLY A 366 22.10 21.00 39.87
C GLY A 366 21.68 22.45 39.63
N LYS A 367 21.54 22.91 38.38
CA LYS A 367 20.94 24.22 38.09
C LYS A 367 19.46 24.24 38.47
N SER A 368 18.99 25.40 38.93
CA SER A 368 17.57 25.58 39.28
C SER A 368 16.69 25.44 38.04
N PRO A 369 15.56 24.70 38.09
CA PRO A 369 14.59 24.66 37.00
C PRO A 369 14.06 26.03 36.58
N SER A 370 14.08 27.02 37.49
CA SER A 370 13.67 28.41 37.19
C SER A 370 14.61 29.15 36.24
N GLU A 371 15.85 28.67 36.06
CA GLU A 371 16.83 29.24 35.13
C GLU A 371 16.67 28.71 33.70
N SER A 372 15.83 27.68 33.50
CA SER A 372 15.56 27.13 32.18
C SER A 372 14.88 28.18 31.30
N PRO A 373 15.41 28.47 30.10
CA PRO A 373 14.76 29.39 29.15
C PRO A 373 13.59 28.71 28.41
N HIS A 374 13.38 27.41 28.64
CA HIS A 374 12.41 26.63 27.90
C HIS A 374 11.04 26.70 28.55
N HIS A 375 10.00 26.65 27.72
CA HIS A 375 8.66 26.37 28.21
C HIS A 375 8.62 24.93 28.73
N HIS A 376 8.04 24.73 29.92
CA HIS A 376 7.86 23.42 30.53
C HIS A 376 6.38 23.08 30.61
N ALA A 377 6.02 21.92 30.06
CA ALA A 377 4.68 21.37 30.19
C ALA A 377 4.55 20.59 31.50
N THR A 378 3.39 20.66 32.15
CA THR A 378 3.07 19.85 33.33
C THR A 378 2.20 18.66 32.95
N LEU A 379 2.34 17.54 33.65
CA LEU A 379 1.41 16.43 33.54
C LEU A 379 -0.02 16.88 33.89
N THR A 380 -0.92 16.77 32.93
CA THR A 380 -2.33 17.09 33.10
C THR A 380 -3.15 15.81 33.11
N LYS A 381 -4.13 15.70 34.03
CA LYS A 381 -5.07 14.58 34.01
C LYS A 381 -5.87 14.59 32.71
N THR A 382 -5.88 13.45 32.02
CA THR A 382 -6.72 13.24 30.84
C THR A 382 -8.20 13.48 31.21
N PRO A 383 -8.93 14.36 30.49
CA PRO A 383 -10.34 14.62 30.76
C PRO A 383 -11.20 13.38 30.42
N LYS A 384 -12.37 13.26 31.06
CA LYS A 384 -13.31 12.14 30.80
C LYS A 384 -13.70 12.01 29.32
N ILE A 385 -13.88 13.15 28.65
CA ILE A 385 -14.12 13.25 27.21
C ILE A 385 -12.98 14.08 26.64
N MET A 386 -12.18 13.47 25.78
CA MET A 386 -11.08 14.14 25.10
C MET A 386 -11.63 15.06 24.00
N SER A 387 -11.05 16.26 23.85
CA SER A 387 -11.44 17.22 22.80
C SER A 387 -11.17 16.69 21.39
N ASP A 388 -10.08 15.93 21.27
CA ASP A 388 -9.55 15.39 20.03
C ASP A 388 -8.59 14.23 20.37
N ILE A 389 -8.13 13.53 19.34
CA ILE A 389 -7.26 12.36 19.48
C ILE A 389 -5.85 12.69 19.98
N LEU A 390 -5.39 13.93 19.85
CA LEU A 390 -4.05 14.33 20.30
C LEU A 390 -3.96 14.32 21.83
N LYS A 391 -5.08 14.49 22.54
CA LYS A 391 -5.16 14.32 24.00
C LYS A 391 -5.01 12.87 24.47
N LYS A 392 -4.94 11.88 23.56
CA LYS A 392 -4.63 10.48 23.89
C LYS A 392 -3.13 10.17 23.87
N ILE A 393 -2.28 11.15 23.53
CA ILE A 393 -0.82 11.07 23.56
C ILE A 393 -0.34 11.31 25.00
N GLY A 394 0.53 10.44 25.49
CA GLY A 394 0.97 10.42 26.89
C GLY A 394 0.18 9.44 27.75
N ASP A 395 0.45 9.47 29.06
CA ASP A 395 -0.15 8.57 30.05
C ASP A 395 -0.02 7.08 29.64
N THR A 396 1.14 6.70 29.08
CA THR A 396 1.36 5.35 28.56
C THR A 396 1.53 4.34 29.69
N PRO A 397 1.09 3.08 29.52
CA PRO A 397 1.13 2.11 30.60
C PRO A 397 2.58 1.69 30.92
N MET A 398 2.82 1.46 32.20
CA MET A 398 4.00 0.76 32.72
C MET A 398 3.58 -0.69 33.00
N VAL A 399 4.17 -1.66 32.33
CA VAL A 399 3.76 -3.06 32.36
C VAL A 399 4.89 -3.92 32.89
N HIS A 400 4.61 -4.81 33.85
CA HIS A 400 5.58 -5.75 34.38
C HIS A 400 5.91 -6.86 33.36
N ILE A 401 7.19 -7.17 33.20
CA ILE A 401 7.70 -8.25 32.33
C ILE A 401 7.83 -9.53 33.15
N ASN A 402 6.95 -10.51 32.90
CA ASN A 402 6.73 -11.62 33.82
C ASN A 402 7.57 -12.86 33.51
N LYS A 403 7.79 -13.14 32.23
CA LYS A 403 8.44 -14.37 31.76
C LYS A 403 9.85 -14.10 31.28
N ILE A 404 10.07 -13.10 30.43
CA ILE A 404 11.38 -12.86 29.79
C ILE A 404 12.47 -12.61 30.84
N GLY A 405 12.18 -11.79 31.86
CA GLY A 405 13.13 -11.53 32.94
C GLY A 405 13.55 -12.82 33.66
N LYS A 406 12.61 -13.72 33.95
CA LYS A 406 12.87 -15.02 34.59
C LYS A 406 13.62 -15.98 33.67
N LEU A 407 13.25 -16.04 32.39
CA LEU A 407 13.93 -16.85 31.37
C LEU A 407 15.40 -16.46 31.22
N CYS A 408 15.71 -15.16 31.37
CA CYS A 408 17.07 -14.64 31.34
C CYS A 408 17.76 -14.61 32.72
N GLY A 409 17.15 -15.17 33.76
CA GLY A 409 17.75 -15.28 35.10
C GLY A 409 17.86 -13.97 35.87
N LEU A 410 17.09 -12.94 35.52
CA LEU A 410 17.08 -11.66 36.26
C LEU A 410 16.45 -11.82 37.64
N LYS A 411 17.03 -11.12 38.62
CA LYS A 411 16.53 -11.05 40.01
C LYS A 411 15.74 -9.78 40.30
N CYS A 412 16.01 -8.70 39.56
CA CYS A 412 15.33 -7.42 39.71
C CYS A 412 13.93 -7.44 39.07
N GLU A 413 13.12 -6.46 39.43
CA GLU A 413 11.86 -6.17 38.74
C GLU A 413 12.15 -5.56 37.37
N LEU A 414 11.54 -6.10 36.31
CA LEU A 414 11.69 -5.58 34.95
C LEU A 414 10.35 -5.04 34.44
N LEU A 415 10.33 -3.76 34.09
CA LEU A 415 9.13 -3.07 33.62
C LEU A 415 9.33 -2.55 32.19
N ALA A 416 8.25 -2.52 31.42
CA ALA A 416 8.19 -1.93 30.10
C ALA A 416 7.29 -0.70 30.09
N LYS A 417 7.83 0.42 29.60
CA LYS A 417 7.07 1.64 29.30
C LYS A 417 6.57 1.56 27.86
N CYS A 418 5.27 1.28 27.70
CA CYS A 418 4.68 0.92 26.39
C CYS A 418 4.23 2.14 25.60
N GLU A 419 5.17 2.82 24.93
CA GLU A 419 4.90 4.02 24.12
C GLU A 419 4.11 3.74 22.83
N PHE A 420 3.95 2.48 22.46
CA PHE A 420 3.13 2.08 21.31
C PHE A 420 1.62 2.23 21.52
N PHE A 421 1.16 2.58 22.72
CA PHE A 421 -0.24 2.93 23.02
C PHE A 421 -0.60 4.40 22.78
N ASN A 422 0.36 5.24 22.38
CA ASN A 422 0.05 6.58 21.92
C ASN A 422 -0.84 6.53 20.65
N ALA A 423 -1.56 7.62 20.38
CA ALA A 423 -2.58 7.68 19.33
C ALA A 423 -2.10 7.29 17.92
N GLY A 424 -0.91 7.75 17.53
CA GLY A 424 -0.26 7.42 16.26
C GLY A 424 0.48 6.09 16.30
N GLY A 425 0.63 5.47 17.48
CA GLY A 425 1.21 4.16 17.70
C GLY A 425 2.71 4.19 18.03
N SER A 426 3.26 5.33 18.46
CA SER A 426 4.69 5.42 18.83
C SER A 426 5.02 6.53 19.83
N VAL A 427 6.20 6.43 20.43
CA VAL A 427 6.83 7.46 21.28
C VAL A 427 6.96 8.83 20.58
N LYS A 428 7.01 8.84 19.24
CA LYS A 428 7.23 10.06 18.47
C LYS A 428 5.98 10.94 18.39
N ASP A 429 4.82 10.43 18.79
CA ASP A 429 3.60 11.22 18.88
C ASP A 429 3.77 12.36 19.91
N ARG A 430 4.51 12.09 21.00
CA ARG A 430 4.83 13.08 22.04
C ARG A 430 5.60 14.28 21.47
N ILE A 431 6.68 14.00 20.74
CA ILE A 431 7.54 15.05 20.18
C ILE A 431 6.81 15.80 19.07
N SER A 432 5.97 15.09 18.31
CA SER A 432 5.22 15.66 17.20
C SER A 432 4.20 16.68 17.70
N LEU A 433 3.43 16.31 18.74
CA LEU A 433 2.51 17.23 19.40
C LEU A 433 3.26 18.42 20.01
N ARG A 434 4.32 18.16 20.76
CA ARG A 434 5.08 19.22 21.45
C ARG A 434 5.72 20.21 20.47
N MET A 435 6.35 19.73 19.40
CA MET A 435 6.94 20.60 18.37
C MET A 435 5.88 21.50 17.70
N VAL A 436 4.69 20.95 17.42
CA VAL A 436 3.59 21.72 16.82
C VAL A 436 3.03 22.74 17.81
N GLU A 437 2.74 22.36 19.05
CA GLU A 437 2.20 23.28 20.08
C GLU A 437 3.19 24.40 20.42
N ASP A 438 4.48 24.09 20.49
CA ASP A 438 5.52 25.09 20.75
C ASP A 438 5.66 26.05 19.55
N ALA A 439 5.63 25.54 18.30
CA ALA A 439 5.69 26.37 17.10
C ALA A 439 4.42 27.24 16.91
N GLU A 440 3.25 26.74 17.30
CA GLU A 440 2.00 27.52 17.34
C GLU A 440 2.09 28.66 18.37
N ARG A 441 2.60 28.37 19.58
CA ARG A 441 2.76 29.35 20.65
C ARG A 441 3.77 30.44 20.30
N ASP A 442 4.85 30.07 19.61
CA ASP A 442 5.87 31.01 19.14
C ASP A 442 5.41 31.80 17.90
N GLY A 443 4.22 31.50 17.36
CA GLY A 443 3.66 32.17 16.17
C GLY A 443 4.40 31.85 14.86
N ILE A 444 5.30 30.86 14.90
CA ILE A 444 6.04 30.33 13.75
C ILE A 444 5.06 29.62 12.81
N LEU A 445 4.23 28.74 13.37
CA LEU A 445 3.24 27.97 12.63
C LEU A 445 1.88 28.70 12.65
N LYS A 446 1.31 28.96 11.46
CA LYS A 446 0.03 29.65 11.29
C LYS A 446 -1.01 28.72 10.65
N PRO A 447 -2.33 28.94 10.88
CA PRO A 447 -3.37 28.08 10.30
C PRO A 447 -3.24 27.92 8.78
N GLY A 448 -3.20 26.67 8.31
CA GLY A 448 -3.04 26.34 6.90
C GLY A 448 -1.58 26.29 6.39
N ASP A 449 -0.59 26.56 7.23
CA ASP A 449 0.83 26.39 6.89
C ASP A 449 1.17 24.92 6.55
N THR A 450 2.33 24.72 5.92
CA THR A 450 2.84 23.40 5.53
C THR A 450 3.95 22.93 6.48
N ILE A 451 3.80 21.75 7.06
CA ILE A 451 4.84 21.07 7.85
C ILE A 451 5.61 20.12 6.92
N ILE A 452 6.93 20.26 6.88
CA ILE A 452 7.85 19.39 6.13
C ILE A 452 8.80 18.74 7.11
N GLU A 453 8.91 17.41 7.16
CA GLU A 453 9.82 16.76 8.12
C GLU A 453 10.67 15.65 7.47
N PRO A 454 12.01 15.69 7.63
CA PRO A 454 12.89 14.57 7.33
C PRO A 454 12.83 13.52 8.45
N THR A 455 12.39 12.30 8.14
CA THR A 455 12.14 11.29 9.19
C THR A 455 12.21 9.84 8.73
N SER A 456 12.54 8.96 9.67
CA SER A 456 12.49 7.49 9.58
C SER A 456 11.07 6.92 9.74
N GLY A 457 10.06 7.78 9.84
CA GLY A 457 8.65 7.45 9.64
C GLY A 457 7.74 7.74 10.83
N ASN A 458 8.13 7.36 12.06
CA ASN A 458 7.25 7.51 13.23
C ASN A 458 6.98 8.98 13.59
N THR A 459 7.99 9.86 13.55
CA THR A 459 7.78 11.31 13.69
C THR A 459 6.91 11.85 12.56
N GLY A 460 7.05 11.30 11.36
CA GLY A 460 6.18 11.64 10.23
C GLY A 460 4.71 11.28 10.51
N ILE A 461 4.45 10.10 11.07
CA ILE A 461 3.09 9.67 11.43
C ILE A 461 2.51 10.58 12.52
N GLY A 462 3.26 10.88 13.57
CA GLY A 462 2.82 11.79 14.62
C GLY A 462 2.52 13.21 14.11
N LEU A 463 3.38 13.75 13.24
CA LEU A 463 3.16 15.06 12.62
C LEU A 463 2.00 15.05 11.63
N ALA A 464 1.86 14.01 10.82
CA ALA A 464 0.73 13.86 9.90
C ALA A 464 -0.60 13.74 10.67
N LEU A 465 -0.62 13.03 11.80
CA LEU A 465 -1.78 12.95 12.69
C LEU A 465 -2.13 14.32 13.27
N ALA A 466 -1.14 15.05 13.81
CA ALA A 466 -1.33 16.39 14.33
C ALA A 466 -1.80 17.37 13.24
N ALA A 467 -1.21 17.28 12.04
CA ALA A 467 -1.57 18.09 10.88
C ALA A 467 -3.01 17.83 10.41
N ALA A 468 -3.43 16.57 10.35
CA ALA A 468 -4.79 16.19 9.99
C ALA A 468 -5.84 16.75 10.98
N VAL A 469 -5.51 16.75 12.28
CA VAL A 469 -6.41 17.27 13.34
C VAL A 469 -6.44 18.81 13.34
N LYS A 470 -5.28 19.46 13.18
CA LYS A 470 -5.13 20.92 13.30
C LYS A 470 -5.28 21.68 11.97
N GLY A 471 -5.39 20.98 10.85
CA GLY A 471 -5.61 21.57 9.52
C GLY A 471 -4.34 22.11 8.86
N TYR A 472 -3.19 21.46 9.06
CA TYR A 472 -1.95 21.77 8.36
C TYR A 472 -1.75 20.85 7.15
N ARG A 473 -1.10 21.36 6.10
CA ARG A 473 -0.59 20.50 5.04
C ARG A 473 0.67 19.78 5.55
N CYS A 474 0.84 18.51 5.25
CA CYS A 474 1.98 17.73 5.74
C CYS A 474 2.74 17.06 4.58
N ILE A 475 4.06 17.22 4.56
CA ILE A 475 4.96 16.59 3.59
C ILE A 475 6.05 15.83 4.36
N ILE A 476 6.13 14.53 4.16
CA ILE A 476 7.10 13.66 4.81
C ILE A 476 8.17 13.23 3.81
N VAL A 477 9.43 13.50 4.17
CA VAL A 477 10.59 13.07 3.38
C VAL A 477 11.25 11.90 4.08
N MET A 478 11.26 10.73 3.45
CA MET A 478 11.77 9.48 4.05
C MET A 478 12.63 8.64 3.08
N PRO A 479 13.60 7.87 3.59
CA PRO A 479 14.34 6.91 2.76
C PRO A 479 13.47 5.79 2.18
N GLU A 480 13.94 5.18 1.08
CA GLU A 480 13.29 4.04 0.42
C GLU A 480 13.21 2.77 1.28
N LYS A 481 14.16 2.53 2.20
CA LYS A 481 14.16 1.32 3.06
C LYS A 481 12.99 1.23 4.05
N MET A 482 12.34 2.36 4.33
CA MET A 482 11.25 2.44 5.29
C MET A 482 10.05 1.63 4.81
N SER A 483 9.39 0.95 5.75
CA SER A 483 8.31 0.00 5.45
C SER A 483 7.13 0.61 4.66
N MET A 484 6.42 -0.24 3.91
CA MET A 484 5.27 0.21 3.11
C MET A 484 4.08 0.54 4.01
N GLU A 485 3.95 -0.13 5.14
CA GLU A 485 2.94 0.12 6.15
C GLU A 485 3.00 1.57 6.67
N LYS A 486 4.20 2.12 6.85
CA LYS A 486 4.37 3.54 7.21
C LYS A 486 3.85 4.47 6.12
N VAL A 487 4.12 4.15 4.86
CA VAL A 487 3.64 4.94 3.71
C VAL A 487 2.13 4.89 3.60
N ASP A 488 1.51 3.75 3.83
CA ASP A 488 0.07 3.61 3.75
C ASP A 488 -0.64 4.37 4.88
N VAL A 489 -0.11 4.32 6.11
CA VAL A 489 -0.60 5.12 7.24
C VAL A 489 -0.47 6.62 6.94
N LEU A 490 0.69 7.06 6.45
CA LEU A 490 0.92 8.48 6.12
C LEU A 490 -0.02 8.99 5.02
N ARG A 491 -0.22 8.18 3.97
CA ARG A 491 -1.16 8.52 2.89
C ARG A 491 -2.60 8.60 3.40
N ALA A 492 -3.00 7.69 4.28
CA ALA A 492 -4.33 7.70 4.89
C ALA A 492 -4.56 8.93 5.79
N LEU A 493 -3.51 9.42 6.46
CA LEU A 493 -3.53 10.67 7.22
C LEU A 493 -3.50 11.94 6.34
N GLY A 494 -3.40 11.79 5.01
CA GLY A 494 -3.38 12.90 4.07
C GLY A 494 -2.00 13.55 3.88
N ALA A 495 -0.92 12.91 4.34
CA ALA A 495 0.43 13.41 4.12
C ALA A 495 0.91 13.13 2.68
N GLU A 496 1.60 14.09 2.09
CA GLU A 496 2.38 13.90 0.87
C GLU A 496 3.71 13.25 1.20
N ILE A 497 4.17 12.32 0.37
CA ILE A 497 5.35 11.50 0.67
C ILE A 497 6.38 11.67 -0.43
N VAL A 498 7.61 12.04 -0.03
CA VAL A 498 8.78 12.12 -0.90
C VAL A 498 9.79 11.06 -0.45
N ARG A 499 10.18 10.19 -1.38
CA ARG A 499 11.18 9.13 -1.13
C ARG A 499 12.58 9.62 -1.51
N THR A 500 13.60 9.21 -0.76
CA THR A 500 15.01 9.48 -1.08
C THR A 500 15.85 8.19 -1.07
N PRO A 501 16.97 8.13 -1.82
CA PRO A 501 17.86 6.98 -1.82
C PRO A 501 18.36 6.66 -0.39
N THR A 502 18.37 5.38 -0.02
CA THR A 502 18.81 4.94 1.32
C THR A 502 20.33 5.09 1.51
N THR A 503 21.10 4.99 0.43
CA THR A 503 22.57 5.07 0.43
C THR A 503 23.10 6.51 0.46
N ALA A 504 22.22 7.51 0.36
CA ALA A 504 22.63 8.91 0.43
C ALA A 504 23.06 9.26 1.86
N ARG A 505 24.31 9.74 2.00
CA ARG A 505 24.83 10.29 3.26
C ARG A 505 23.99 11.48 3.71
N PHE A 506 23.94 11.76 5.01
CA PHE A 506 23.11 12.86 5.53
C PHE A 506 23.45 14.23 4.93
N ASP A 507 24.72 14.45 4.55
CA ASP A 507 25.26 15.68 3.98
C ASP A 507 25.08 15.81 2.45
N SER A 508 24.57 14.78 1.79
CA SER A 508 24.27 14.82 0.35
C SER A 508 22.97 15.61 0.08
N PRO A 509 22.90 16.37 -1.03
CA PRO A 509 21.67 17.05 -1.45
C PRO A 509 20.48 16.11 -1.70
N GLU A 510 20.76 14.84 -1.99
CA GLU A 510 19.79 13.78 -2.23
C GLU A 510 19.34 13.08 -0.93
N SER A 511 19.94 13.42 0.21
CA SER A 511 19.52 12.90 1.51
C SER A 511 18.12 13.40 1.86
N HIS A 512 17.40 12.65 2.70
CA HIS A 512 16.10 13.06 3.21
C HIS A 512 16.15 14.44 3.91
N VAL A 513 17.26 14.77 4.58
CA VAL A 513 17.49 16.10 5.17
C VAL A 513 17.66 17.15 4.07
N GLY A 514 18.55 16.92 3.10
CA GLY A 514 18.81 17.85 1.99
C GLY A 514 17.57 18.14 1.16
N VAL A 515 16.81 17.10 0.82
CA VAL A 515 15.55 17.20 0.07
C VAL A 515 14.48 17.96 0.87
N ALA A 516 14.33 17.72 2.17
CA ALA A 516 13.40 18.48 3.01
C ALA A 516 13.72 19.99 3.00
N TRP A 517 15.00 20.36 3.15
CA TRP A 517 15.43 21.75 3.09
C TRP A 517 15.21 22.39 1.72
N ARG A 518 15.41 21.64 0.62
CA ARG A 518 15.07 22.12 -0.72
C ARG A 518 13.58 22.40 -0.85
N LEU A 519 12.73 21.45 -0.46
CA LEU A 519 11.27 21.61 -0.51
C LEU A 519 10.80 22.81 0.33
N LYS A 520 11.38 23.01 1.51
CA LYS A 520 11.08 24.18 2.35
C LYS A 520 11.37 25.50 1.64
N ASN A 521 12.46 25.57 0.87
CA ASN A 521 12.83 26.79 0.15
C ASN A 521 11.93 27.04 -1.08
N GLU A 522 11.29 26.00 -1.61
CA GLU A 522 10.40 26.07 -2.78
C GLU A 522 8.93 26.29 -2.40
N ILE A 523 8.51 25.83 -1.22
CA ILE A 523 7.11 25.87 -0.77
C ILE A 523 6.91 27.07 0.17
N PRO A 524 6.08 28.06 -0.20
CA PRO A 524 5.78 29.20 0.68
C PRO A 524 5.04 28.74 1.94
N ASN A 525 5.21 29.50 3.03
CA ASN A 525 4.59 29.22 4.34
C ASN A 525 4.83 27.78 4.83
N SER A 526 6.05 27.27 4.57
CA SER A 526 6.45 25.94 4.99
C SER A 526 7.54 25.95 6.05
N HIS A 527 7.47 24.98 6.96
CA HIS A 527 8.34 24.89 8.12
C HIS A 527 8.87 23.48 8.27
N ILE A 528 10.16 23.39 8.58
CA ILE A 528 10.77 22.16 9.08
C ILE A 528 10.86 22.31 10.60
N LEU A 529 10.20 21.43 11.34
CA LEU A 529 10.20 21.48 12.80
C LEU A 529 11.51 20.91 13.36
N ASP A 530 12.14 20.00 12.63
CA ASP A 530 13.51 19.53 12.83
C ASP A 530 13.74 18.81 14.17
N GLN A 531 13.29 17.55 14.23
CA GLN A 531 13.45 16.68 15.40
C GLN A 531 14.90 16.49 15.88
N TYR A 532 15.92 16.77 15.05
CA TYR A 532 17.33 16.58 15.39
C TYR A 532 17.89 17.75 16.22
N ARG A 533 17.25 18.92 16.11
CA ARG A 533 17.71 20.17 16.74
C ARG A 533 16.71 20.77 17.71
N ASN A 534 15.42 20.51 17.52
CA ASN A 534 14.35 21.17 18.24
C ASN A 534 14.30 20.72 19.70
N ALA A 535 14.45 21.67 20.64
CA ALA A 535 14.40 21.40 22.08
C ALA A 535 13.09 20.76 22.53
N SER A 536 11.98 21.00 21.80
CA SER A 536 10.68 20.37 22.02
C SER A 536 10.74 18.83 22.04
N ASN A 537 11.67 18.23 21.29
CA ASN A 537 11.86 16.78 21.28
C ASN A 537 12.32 16.26 22.66
N PRO A 538 13.54 16.56 23.15
CA PRO A 538 13.95 16.11 24.48
C PRO A 538 13.07 16.67 25.61
N LEU A 539 12.55 17.90 25.48
CA LEU A 539 11.67 18.48 26.49
C LEU A 539 10.35 17.72 26.65
N SER A 540 9.78 17.19 25.58
CA SER A 540 8.58 16.34 25.70
C SER A 540 8.81 15.15 26.64
N HIS A 541 10.01 14.55 26.59
CA HIS A 541 10.38 13.41 27.41
C HIS A 541 10.82 13.81 28.82
N TYR A 542 11.49 14.95 28.96
CA TYR A 542 11.86 15.53 30.24
C TYR A 542 10.62 15.94 31.06
N ASP A 543 9.65 16.59 30.42
CA ASP A 543 8.44 17.14 31.06
C ASP A 543 7.36 16.08 31.33
N THR A 544 7.24 15.08 30.46
CA THR A 544 6.13 14.11 30.53
C THR A 544 6.62 12.69 30.74
N THR A 545 7.34 12.08 29.80
CA THR A 545 7.72 10.66 29.86
C THR A 545 8.48 10.32 31.14
N ALA A 546 9.44 11.15 31.55
CA ALA A 546 10.23 10.94 32.75
C ALA A 546 9.39 11.11 34.04
N GLU A 547 8.54 12.14 34.09
CA GLU A 547 7.65 12.38 35.22
C GLU A 547 6.60 11.26 35.34
N GLU A 548 6.10 10.71 34.23
CA GLU A 548 5.24 9.52 34.22
C GLU A 548 5.96 8.31 34.80
N ILE A 549 7.22 8.06 34.39
CA ILE A 549 8.03 6.97 34.93
C ILE A 549 8.23 7.15 36.44
N LEU A 550 8.64 8.34 36.88
CA LEU A 550 8.83 8.65 38.30
C LEU A 550 7.54 8.45 39.11
N HIS A 551 6.40 8.92 38.60
CA HIS A 551 5.10 8.73 39.24
C HIS A 551 4.69 7.25 39.30
N GLN A 552 4.78 6.53 38.18
CA GLN A 552 4.40 5.11 38.07
C GLN A 552 5.31 4.19 38.88
N CYS A 553 6.56 4.58 39.09
CA CYS A 553 7.54 3.85 39.88
C CYS A 553 7.66 4.37 41.33
N GLU A 554 6.81 5.30 41.76
CA GLU A 554 6.84 5.88 43.12
C GLU A 554 8.23 6.43 43.50
N GLY A 555 8.93 7.03 42.51
CA GLY A 555 10.28 7.56 42.65
C GLY A 555 11.40 6.51 42.71
N GLN A 556 11.07 5.22 42.71
CA GLN A 556 12.01 4.11 42.87
C GLN A 556 12.29 3.44 41.52
N VAL A 557 13.41 3.81 40.89
CA VAL A 557 13.92 3.21 39.66
C VAL A 557 15.44 3.17 39.69
N ASP A 558 16.03 2.01 39.45
CA ASP A 558 17.48 1.78 39.56
C ASP A 558 18.16 1.82 38.19
N MET A 559 17.44 1.46 37.13
CA MET A 559 17.97 1.47 35.77
C MET A 559 16.89 1.83 34.74
N ILE A 560 17.26 2.62 33.74
CA ILE A 560 16.41 2.89 32.57
C ILE A 560 17.19 2.56 31.30
N VAL A 561 16.57 1.77 30.42
CA VAL A 561 17.16 1.31 29.15
C VAL A 561 16.36 1.85 27.98
N ALA A 562 17.01 2.56 27.06
CA ALA A 562 16.36 3.16 25.89
C ALA A 562 17.24 3.13 24.64
N GLY A 563 16.62 2.81 23.49
CA GLY A 563 17.24 2.94 22.18
C GLY A 563 17.41 4.40 21.74
N ALA A 564 18.57 4.73 21.19
CA ALA A 564 18.88 6.08 20.71
C ALA A 564 18.71 6.18 19.18
N GLY A 565 17.76 7.01 18.75
CA GLY A 565 17.67 7.52 17.38
C GLY A 565 18.15 8.96 17.34
N THR A 566 17.22 9.92 17.39
CA THR A 566 17.57 11.35 17.57
C THR A 566 18.27 11.62 18.91
N GLY A 567 18.15 10.72 19.88
CA GLY A 567 18.65 10.92 21.26
C GLY A 567 17.70 11.68 22.18
N GLY A 568 16.63 12.31 21.65
CA GLY A 568 15.74 13.12 22.48
C GLY A 568 15.07 12.36 23.63
N THR A 569 14.64 11.10 23.40
CA THR A 569 14.03 10.27 24.44
C THR A 569 15.00 9.96 25.57
N ILE A 570 16.20 9.45 25.27
CA ILE A 570 17.19 9.12 26.31
C ILE A 570 17.69 10.37 27.02
N THR A 571 17.96 11.47 26.30
CA THR A 571 18.40 12.74 26.90
C THR A 571 17.34 13.35 27.81
N GLY A 572 16.10 13.46 27.34
CA GLY A 572 15.02 14.06 28.14
C GLY A 572 14.74 13.26 29.41
N ILE A 573 14.67 11.93 29.30
CA ILE A 573 14.49 11.05 30.46
C ILE A 573 15.69 11.16 31.41
N ALA A 574 16.90 10.99 30.90
CA ALA A 574 18.11 10.99 31.72
C ALA A 574 18.30 12.29 32.49
N ARG A 575 18.11 13.46 31.86
CA ARG A 575 18.24 14.76 32.54
C ARG A 575 17.30 14.88 33.75
N LYS A 576 16.02 14.54 33.56
CA LYS A 576 15.04 14.58 34.65
C LYS A 576 15.35 13.55 35.74
N ILE A 577 15.70 12.33 35.33
CA ILE A 577 15.99 11.24 36.24
C ILE A 577 17.24 11.52 37.06
N LYS A 578 18.30 12.08 36.48
CA LYS A 578 19.50 12.50 37.23
C LYS A 578 19.19 13.60 38.25
N GLU A 579 18.25 14.49 37.96
CA GLU A 579 17.80 15.53 38.91
C GLU A 579 16.97 14.96 40.08
N LYS A 580 16.10 13.96 39.82
CA LYS A 580 15.10 13.47 40.79
C LYS A 580 15.47 12.15 41.46
N CYS A 581 16.20 11.30 40.77
CA CYS A 581 16.63 9.97 41.18
C CYS A 581 18.08 9.72 40.73
N PRO A 582 19.06 10.42 41.34
CA PRO A 582 20.46 10.44 40.87
C PRO A 582 21.16 9.07 40.93
N GLY A 583 20.65 8.13 41.73
CA GLY A 583 21.15 6.76 41.81
C GLY A 583 20.77 5.87 40.62
N CYS A 584 19.88 6.32 39.74
CA CYS A 584 19.44 5.56 38.58
C CYS A 584 20.51 5.53 37.47
N THR A 585 20.79 4.33 36.96
CA THR A 585 21.68 4.09 35.82
C THR A 585 20.93 4.23 34.49
N ILE A 586 21.45 5.06 33.61
CA ILE A 586 20.91 5.31 32.27
C ILE A 586 21.72 4.50 31.24
N VAL A 587 21.03 3.60 30.53
CA VAL A 587 21.62 2.72 29.54
C VAL A 587 21.12 3.08 28.14
N GLY A 588 22.05 3.48 27.27
CA GLY A 588 21.81 3.73 25.86
C GLY A 588 22.00 2.50 24.99
N VAL A 589 21.07 2.27 24.07
CA VAL A 589 21.14 1.19 23.08
C VAL A 589 21.32 1.75 21.69
N ASP A 590 22.35 1.29 20.98
CA ASP A 590 22.75 1.79 19.66
C ASP A 590 23.05 0.62 18.71
N PRO A 591 22.51 0.59 17.48
CA PRO A 591 22.73 -0.54 16.57
C PRO A 591 24.16 -0.58 16.01
N GLU A 592 24.69 -1.78 15.77
CA GLU A 592 25.90 -1.97 14.95
C GLU A 592 25.76 -1.22 13.61
N GLY A 593 26.76 -0.38 13.29
CA GLY A 593 26.77 0.50 12.11
C GLY A 593 26.39 1.96 12.38
N SER A 594 25.86 2.25 13.58
CA SER A 594 25.70 3.60 14.11
C SER A 594 26.92 4.06 14.91
N ILE A 595 27.10 5.38 15.03
CA ILE A 595 28.21 6.05 15.74
C ILE A 595 27.80 6.76 17.03
N LEU A 596 26.57 6.55 17.53
CA LEU A 596 26.07 7.31 18.68
C LEU A 596 26.71 6.88 20.00
N ALA A 597 27.09 5.61 20.14
CA ALA A 597 27.58 5.06 21.40
C ALA A 597 28.96 5.58 21.80
N GLU A 598 29.19 5.66 23.11
CA GLU A 598 30.48 5.95 23.72
C GLU A 598 30.93 4.80 24.64
N PRO A 599 32.25 4.50 24.71
CA PRO A 599 33.36 5.11 23.96
C PRO A 599 33.41 4.67 22.49
N GLU A 600 34.08 5.46 21.64
CA GLU A 600 34.14 5.28 20.16
C GLU A 600 34.58 3.88 19.71
N LYS A 601 35.40 3.18 20.52
CA LYS A 601 35.80 1.80 20.25
C LYS A 601 34.62 0.82 20.08
N LEU A 602 33.44 1.14 20.65
CA LEU A 602 32.21 0.34 20.48
C LEU A 602 31.61 0.47 19.07
N ASN A 603 31.97 1.50 18.32
CA ASN A 603 31.42 1.79 16.99
C ASN A 603 32.25 1.16 15.86
N ILE A 604 33.36 0.49 16.18
CA ILE A 604 34.19 -0.18 15.19
C ILE A 604 33.45 -1.43 14.70
N THR A 605 33.00 -1.39 13.45
CA THR A 605 32.30 -2.50 12.79
C THR A 605 32.48 -2.45 11.27
N ASP A 606 32.36 -3.61 10.63
CA ASP A 606 32.29 -3.79 9.18
C ASP A 606 30.87 -3.56 8.62
N LYS A 607 29.84 -3.57 9.47
CA LYS A 607 28.45 -3.35 9.09
C LYS A 607 28.10 -1.87 9.11
N THR A 608 27.61 -1.32 8.00
CA THR A 608 27.13 0.07 7.91
C THR A 608 25.63 0.17 7.67
N VAL A 609 24.97 -0.96 7.37
CA VAL A 609 23.54 -1.04 7.09
C VAL A 609 22.93 -2.09 8.01
N TYR A 610 21.76 -1.76 8.56
CA TYR A 610 20.96 -2.61 9.44
C TYR A 610 19.47 -2.46 9.10
N GLU A 611 18.70 -3.51 9.41
CA GLU A 611 17.27 -3.65 9.12
C GLU A 611 16.37 -3.08 10.22
N VAL A 612 16.83 -3.02 11.47
CA VAL A 612 16.11 -2.36 12.56
C VAL A 612 15.86 -0.89 12.22
N GLU A 613 14.63 -0.42 12.47
CA GLU A 613 14.22 0.94 12.16
C GLU A 613 14.05 1.80 13.43
N GLY A 614 14.39 3.08 13.33
CA GLY A 614 14.06 4.09 14.36
C GLY A 614 15.17 4.39 15.38
N ILE A 615 16.28 3.64 15.36
CA ILE A 615 17.48 3.86 16.18
C ILE A 615 18.74 3.90 15.29
N GLY A 616 19.79 4.54 15.79
CA GLY A 616 21.09 4.71 15.13
C GLY A 616 21.13 5.81 14.06
N TYR A 617 22.30 6.46 13.94
CA TYR A 617 22.61 7.47 12.91
C TYR A 617 24.11 7.49 12.59
N ASP A 618 24.44 8.05 11.42
CA ASP A 618 25.80 8.31 10.92
C ASP A 618 26.34 9.70 11.32
N PHE A 619 25.59 10.44 12.16
CA PHE A 619 25.96 11.71 12.77
C PHE A 619 25.41 11.79 14.19
N ILE A 620 25.92 12.72 15.01
CA ILE A 620 25.44 12.96 16.38
C ILE A 620 24.40 14.08 16.38
N PRO A 621 23.10 13.82 16.62
CA PRO A 621 22.07 14.87 16.59
C PRO A 621 22.30 15.92 17.68
N THR A 622 21.99 17.19 17.39
CA THR A 622 22.11 18.31 18.36
C THR A 622 21.36 18.06 19.68
N VAL A 623 20.20 17.38 19.64
CA VAL A 623 19.39 17.09 20.84
C VAL A 623 19.93 15.94 21.70
N LEU A 624 20.90 15.15 21.21
CA LEU A 624 21.50 14.06 21.97
C LEU A 624 22.58 14.61 22.91
N ASP A 625 22.29 14.59 24.20
CA ASP A 625 23.26 14.78 25.27
C ASP A 625 23.78 13.40 25.71
N ARG A 626 25.01 13.06 25.31
CA ARG A 626 25.65 11.78 25.67
C ARG A 626 26.21 11.80 27.11
N SER A 627 26.42 12.97 27.70
CA SER A 627 27.04 13.11 29.04
C SER A 627 26.16 12.57 30.16
N VAL A 628 24.85 12.43 29.91
CA VAL A 628 23.87 11.90 30.86
C VAL A 628 23.60 10.39 30.70
N VAL A 629 24.26 9.74 29.72
CA VAL A 629 24.16 8.28 29.50
C VAL A 629 25.34 7.60 30.20
N ASP A 630 25.05 6.76 31.19
CA ASP A 630 26.11 6.13 31.99
C ASP A 630 26.80 4.99 31.24
N LYS A 631 26.07 4.26 30.40
CA LYS A 631 26.59 3.10 29.67
C LYS A 631 25.91 2.91 28.33
N TRP A 632 26.70 2.58 27.31
CA TRP A 632 26.20 2.21 25.99
C TRP A 632 26.38 0.72 25.72
N TYR A 633 25.41 0.15 25.01
CA TYR A 633 25.49 -1.20 24.46
C TYR A 633 25.17 -1.19 22.98
N LYS A 634 25.91 -2.02 22.23
CA LYS A 634 25.59 -2.30 20.83
C LYS A 634 24.55 -3.40 20.73
N CYS A 635 23.63 -3.27 19.79
CA CYS A 635 22.69 -4.32 19.41
C CYS A 635 22.80 -4.64 17.92
N ASN A 636 22.39 -5.86 17.53
CA ASN A 636 22.31 -6.27 16.13
C ASN A 636 20.87 -6.65 15.76
N ASP A 637 20.62 -6.81 14.45
CA ASP A 637 19.29 -7.10 13.92
C ASP A 637 18.71 -8.45 14.42
N GLU A 638 19.54 -9.49 14.43
CA GLU A 638 19.13 -10.85 14.82
C GLU A 638 18.58 -10.87 16.26
N GLU A 639 19.35 -10.36 17.22
CA GLU A 639 18.93 -10.29 18.61
C GLU A 639 17.70 -9.37 18.77
N SER A 640 17.67 -8.25 18.06
CA SER A 640 16.58 -7.27 18.15
C SER A 640 15.25 -7.87 17.72
N PHE A 641 15.23 -8.61 16.60
CA PHE A 641 14.00 -9.23 16.12
C PHE A 641 13.62 -10.46 16.94
N ALA A 642 14.59 -11.26 17.40
CA ALA A 642 14.31 -12.38 18.30
C ALA A 642 13.62 -11.91 19.59
N PHE A 643 14.14 -10.86 20.24
CA PHE A 643 13.51 -10.30 21.45
C PHE A 643 12.19 -9.60 21.17
N SER A 644 12.02 -8.96 20.00
CA SER A 644 10.73 -8.37 19.61
C SER A 644 9.64 -9.44 19.48
N ARG A 645 9.96 -10.57 18.82
CA ARG A 645 9.03 -11.70 18.70
C ARG A 645 8.79 -12.39 20.04
N MET A 646 9.80 -12.45 20.90
CA MET A 646 9.65 -12.97 22.26
C MET A 646 8.76 -12.08 23.13
N LEU A 647 8.86 -10.74 23.04
CA LEU A 647 7.95 -9.80 23.71
C LEU A 647 6.48 -10.04 23.30
N ILE A 648 6.26 -10.29 22.00
CA ILE A 648 4.92 -10.62 21.48
C ILE A 648 4.44 -11.97 22.02
N ARG A 649 5.27 -13.01 21.89
CA ARG A 649 4.90 -14.39 22.22
C ARG A 649 4.72 -14.61 23.73
N GLU A 650 5.65 -14.10 24.52
CA GLU A 650 5.73 -14.40 25.95
C GLU A 650 4.96 -13.41 26.82
N GLU A 651 4.98 -12.12 26.47
CA GLU A 651 4.36 -11.05 27.26
C GLU A 651 3.08 -10.48 26.61
N GLY A 652 2.77 -10.84 25.36
CA GLY A 652 1.62 -10.29 24.64
C GLY A 652 1.79 -8.82 24.23
N LEU A 653 3.02 -8.30 24.20
CA LEU A 653 3.31 -6.90 23.90
C LEU A 653 3.57 -6.71 22.40
N LEU A 654 2.60 -6.14 21.69
CA LEU A 654 2.59 -5.93 20.23
C LEU A 654 3.49 -4.77 19.79
N CYS A 655 4.79 -4.91 20.01
CA CYS A 655 5.80 -3.87 19.83
C CYS A 655 6.69 -4.09 18.59
N GLY A 656 7.46 -3.07 18.20
CA GLY A 656 8.35 -3.06 17.04
C GLY A 656 9.79 -3.47 17.31
N GLY A 657 10.62 -3.49 16.26
CA GLY A 657 12.01 -3.99 16.29
C GLY A 657 12.92 -3.32 17.32
N SER A 658 12.85 -1.99 17.44
CA SER A 658 13.65 -1.24 18.42
C SER A 658 13.28 -1.53 19.88
N SER A 659 12.05 -2.03 20.12
CA SER A 659 11.62 -2.51 21.44
C SER A 659 12.38 -3.78 21.82
N GLY A 660 12.58 -4.69 20.87
CA GLY A 660 13.42 -5.87 21.08
C GLY A 660 14.90 -5.52 21.23
N SER A 661 15.42 -4.52 20.52
CA SER A 661 16.79 -4.01 20.77
C SER A 661 16.96 -3.50 22.20
N ALA A 662 16.00 -2.72 22.70
CA ALA A 662 16.03 -2.21 24.07
C ALA A 662 15.94 -3.36 25.09
N MET A 663 15.06 -4.34 24.84
CA MET A 663 14.88 -5.48 25.73
C MET A 663 16.08 -6.43 25.74
N SER A 664 16.71 -6.69 24.58
CA SER A 664 17.88 -7.56 24.48
C SER A 664 19.07 -7.00 25.26
N VAL A 665 19.24 -5.67 25.28
CA VAL A 665 20.21 -5.02 26.14
C VAL A 665 19.76 -5.01 27.60
N ALA A 666 18.48 -4.75 27.88
CA ALA A 666 17.99 -4.68 29.25
C ALA A 666 18.25 -5.98 30.02
N VAL A 667 18.04 -7.14 29.40
CA VAL A 667 18.33 -8.43 30.05
C VAL A 667 19.82 -8.72 30.24
N LYS A 668 20.71 -8.02 29.53
CA LYS A 668 22.17 -8.08 29.71
C LYS A 668 22.64 -7.09 30.78
N ALA A 669 22.15 -5.85 30.72
CA ALA A 669 22.51 -4.77 31.64
C ALA A 669 21.96 -5.00 33.05
N ALA A 670 20.70 -5.45 33.16
CA ALA A 670 20.04 -5.66 34.45
C ALA A 670 20.56 -6.87 35.24
N GLN A 671 21.50 -7.65 34.70
CA GLN A 671 22.15 -8.76 35.43
C GLN A 671 22.92 -8.28 36.68
N GLU A 672 23.37 -7.02 36.68
CA GLU A 672 24.06 -6.43 37.83
C GLU A 672 23.11 -5.99 38.95
N LEU A 673 21.81 -5.91 38.68
CA LEU A 673 20.79 -5.51 39.64
C LEU A 673 20.38 -6.67 40.55
N LYS A 674 20.04 -6.32 41.79
CA LYS A 674 19.64 -7.25 42.85
C LYS A 674 18.11 -7.32 42.96
N GLU A 675 17.65 -8.32 43.71
CA GLU A 675 16.24 -8.40 44.10
C GLU A 675 15.80 -7.13 44.85
N GLY A 676 14.59 -6.66 44.56
CA GLY A 676 14.06 -5.40 45.07
C GLY A 676 14.43 -4.14 44.26
N GLN A 677 15.38 -4.23 43.33
CA GLN A 677 15.69 -3.15 42.39
C GLN A 677 14.81 -3.22 41.14
N ARG A 678 14.67 -2.10 40.43
CA ARG A 678 13.78 -1.96 39.27
C ARG A 678 14.50 -1.44 38.03
N CYS A 679 14.35 -2.17 36.93
CA CYS A 679 14.78 -1.76 35.59
C CYS A 679 13.57 -1.43 34.72
N VAL A 680 13.56 -0.25 34.10
CA VAL A 680 12.52 0.20 33.15
C VAL A 680 13.08 0.21 31.74
N VAL A 681 12.34 -0.39 30.80
CA VAL A 681 12.70 -0.47 29.38
C VAL A 681 11.70 0.32 28.55
N ILE A 682 12.17 1.20 27.67
CA ILE A 682 11.30 1.95 26.76
C ILE A 682 10.98 1.10 25.52
N LEU A 683 9.69 0.85 25.24
CA LEU A 683 9.22 0.14 24.04
C LEU A 683 8.62 1.14 23.04
N PRO A 684 9.37 1.56 22.00
CA PRO A 684 9.05 2.81 21.30
C PRO A 684 7.82 2.80 20.39
N ASP A 685 7.52 1.70 19.69
CA ASP A 685 6.46 1.67 18.68
C ASP A 685 5.80 0.30 18.52
N SER A 686 4.68 0.28 17.78
CA SER A 686 3.84 -0.91 17.60
C SER A 686 4.30 -1.81 16.46
N VAL A 687 3.85 -3.06 16.49
CA VAL A 687 4.09 -4.05 15.42
C VAL A 687 3.49 -3.64 14.06
N ARG A 688 2.52 -2.70 14.03
CA ARG A 688 1.85 -2.22 12.80
C ARG A 688 2.82 -1.85 11.68
N ASN A 689 3.96 -1.25 12.04
CA ASN A 689 4.93 -0.77 11.06
C ASN A 689 5.74 -1.90 10.40
N TYR A 690 5.62 -3.15 10.88
CA TYR A 690 6.54 -4.25 10.56
C TYR A 690 5.81 -5.55 10.19
N MET A 691 4.54 -5.46 9.79
CA MET A 691 3.68 -6.62 9.49
C MET A 691 4.30 -7.53 8.41
N SER A 692 4.89 -6.95 7.37
CA SER A 692 5.57 -7.69 6.31
C SER A 692 7.09 -7.82 6.51
N LYS A 693 7.61 -7.47 7.70
CA LYS A 693 9.04 -7.55 8.05
C LYS A 693 9.27 -8.60 9.14
N PHE A 694 9.85 -8.24 10.29
CA PHE A 694 10.25 -9.20 11.32
C PHE A 694 9.09 -10.05 11.87
N LEU A 695 7.84 -9.59 11.74
CA LEU A 695 6.68 -10.38 12.11
C LEU A 695 6.47 -11.58 11.18
N SER A 696 6.87 -11.46 9.91
CA SER A 696 6.79 -12.52 8.91
C SER A 696 7.96 -13.50 9.06
N ASP A 697 7.65 -14.77 9.31
CA ASP A 697 8.64 -15.86 9.31
C ASP A 697 9.43 -15.91 8.01
N LYS A 698 8.75 -15.72 6.88
CA LYS A 698 9.36 -15.74 5.55
C LYS A 698 10.44 -14.67 5.42
N TRP A 699 10.15 -13.45 5.90
CA TRP A 699 11.12 -12.36 5.88
C TRP A 699 12.29 -12.64 6.83
N MET A 700 12.02 -13.15 8.03
CA MET A 700 13.06 -13.52 9.00
C MET A 700 14.03 -14.58 8.44
N ILE A 701 13.50 -15.60 7.78
CA ILE A 701 14.29 -16.64 7.10
C ILE A 701 15.06 -16.05 5.92
N GLN A 702 14.41 -15.26 5.07
CA GLN A 702 15.04 -14.63 3.91
C GLN A 702 16.24 -13.74 4.30
N ARG A 703 16.17 -13.10 5.47
CA ARG A 703 17.23 -12.26 6.01
C ARG A 703 18.26 -13.02 6.84
N GLY A 704 18.05 -14.32 7.07
CA GLY A 704 18.95 -15.16 7.84
C GLY A 704 18.87 -14.95 9.35
N PHE A 705 17.83 -14.29 9.86
CA PHE A 705 17.60 -14.06 11.30
C PHE A 705 16.82 -15.21 11.96
N MET A 706 16.39 -16.20 11.18
CA MET A 706 15.71 -17.41 11.64
C MET A 706 16.11 -18.55 10.72
N LYS A 707 16.42 -19.74 11.27
CA LYS A 707 16.70 -20.92 10.45
C LYS A 707 15.38 -21.56 10.04
N GLU A 708 15.35 -22.17 8.86
CA GLU A 708 14.16 -22.91 8.42
C GLU A 708 13.84 -24.13 9.31
N GLU A 709 14.81 -24.62 10.08
CA GLU A 709 14.68 -25.76 11.00
C GLU A 709 13.96 -25.37 12.29
N ASP A 710 14.01 -24.09 12.67
CA ASP A 710 13.37 -23.55 13.87
C ASP A 710 11.87 -23.29 13.67
N ASN A 711 11.34 -23.57 12.47
CA ASN A 711 9.95 -23.34 12.11
C ASN A 711 9.16 -24.65 12.28
N ASP A 712 8.22 -24.68 13.23
CA ASP A 712 7.37 -25.85 13.58
C ASP A 712 6.41 -26.32 12.46
N ILE A 713 6.56 -25.78 11.24
CA ILE A 713 5.72 -26.12 10.09
C ILE A 713 6.19 -27.45 9.50
N LYS A 714 5.30 -28.45 9.48
CA LYS A 714 5.52 -29.71 8.75
C LYS A 714 5.81 -29.42 7.29
N LYS A 715 7.06 -29.63 6.88
CA LYS A 715 7.51 -29.45 5.49
C LYS A 715 7.00 -30.60 4.61
N PRO A 716 6.51 -30.31 3.39
CA PRO A 716 6.16 -31.33 2.42
C PRO A 716 7.35 -32.22 2.03
N TRP A 717 7.07 -33.41 1.50
CA TRP A 717 8.11 -34.38 1.11
C TRP A 717 9.12 -33.84 0.08
N TRP A 718 8.68 -32.91 -0.78
CA TRP A 718 9.49 -32.34 -1.86
C TRP A 718 10.38 -31.17 -1.39
N TRP A 719 10.25 -30.71 -0.16
CA TRP A 719 10.91 -29.49 0.33
C TRP A 719 12.45 -29.52 0.17
N HIS A 720 13.05 -30.68 0.44
CA HIS A 720 14.50 -30.87 0.43
C HIS A 720 15.06 -31.36 -0.91
N VAL A 721 14.20 -31.62 -1.89
CA VAL A 721 14.58 -31.99 -3.26
C VAL A 721 15.36 -30.85 -3.89
N LYS A 722 16.34 -31.14 -4.75
CA LYS A 722 17.18 -30.11 -5.37
C LYS A 722 16.52 -29.49 -6.60
N VAL A 723 16.78 -28.20 -6.86
CA VAL A 723 16.27 -27.49 -8.05
C VAL A 723 16.65 -28.19 -9.36
N GLN A 724 17.83 -28.83 -9.41
CA GLN A 724 18.27 -29.60 -10.58
C GLN A 724 17.29 -30.74 -10.98
N GLU A 725 16.48 -31.24 -10.06
CA GLU A 725 15.54 -32.34 -10.32
C GLU A 725 14.28 -31.89 -11.06
N LEU A 726 14.07 -30.58 -11.25
CA LEU A 726 12.97 -30.04 -12.06
C LEU A 726 13.13 -30.31 -13.57
N CYS A 727 14.26 -30.87 -14.01
CA CYS A 727 14.53 -31.18 -15.43
C CYS A 727 14.26 -29.98 -16.36
N LEU A 728 14.84 -28.84 -16.03
CA LEU A 728 14.58 -27.57 -16.72
C LEU A 728 15.01 -27.62 -18.18
N SER A 729 14.18 -27.02 -19.04
CA SER A 729 14.47 -26.86 -20.47
C SER A 729 15.52 -25.77 -20.70
N ALA A 730 16.24 -25.88 -21.82
CA ALA A 730 17.23 -24.88 -22.21
C ALA A 730 16.62 -23.46 -22.25
N PRO A 731 17.25 -22.47 -21.61
CA PRO A 731 16.66 -21.15 -21.49
C PRO A 731 16.76 -20.40 -22.82
N LEU A 732 15.65 -19.81 -23.24
CA LEU A 732 15.66 -18.74 -24.23
C LEU A 732 16.28 -17.49 -23.59
N THR A 733 17.17 -16.79 -24.28
CA THR A 733 17.74 -15.50 -23.85
C THR A 733 17.74 -14.50 -25.03
N VAL A 734 17.81 -13.21 -24.74
CA VAL A 734 17.92 -12.16 -25.77
C VAL A 734 19.07 -11.20 -25.47
N LEU A 735 19.71 -10.68 -26.52
CA LEU A 735 20.73 -9.63 -26.38
C LEU A 735 20.10 -8.28 -26.03
N PRO A 736 20.78 -7.40 -25.27
CA PRO A 736 20.27 -6.06 -24.93
C PRO A 736 20.07 -5.14 -26.14
N SER A 737 20.68 -5.49 -27.28
CA SER A 737 20.60 -4.76 -28.55
C SER A 737 19.33 -5.06 -29.35
N VAL A 738 18.60 -6.14 -29.03
CA VAL A 738 17.36 -6.54 -29.73
C VAL A 738 16.26 -5.48 -29.52
N THR A 739 15.40 -5.28 -30.51
CA THR A 739 14.30 -4.30 -30.44
C THR A 739 13.11 -4.86 -29.67
N CYS A 740 12.30 -3.98 -29.07
CA CYS A 740 11.09 -4.35 -28.34
C CYS A 740 10.12 -5.13 -29.22
N GLU A 741 9.91 -4.70 -30.47
CA GLU A 741 9.10 -5.40 -31.46
C GLU A 741 9.59 -6.84 -31.69
N LYS A 742 10.89 -7.01 -31.94
CA LYS A 742 11.43 -8.33 -32.23
C LYS A 742 11.37 -9.26 -31.02
N THR A 743 11.59 -8.73 -29.82
CA THR A 743 11.45 -9.52 -28.59
C THR A 743 10.00 -9.91 -28.32
N ILE A 744 9.02 -9.03 -28.61
CA ILE A 744 7.59 -9.38 -28.51
C ILE A 744 7.22 -10.51 -29.49
N GLU A 745 7.72 -10.47 -30.73
CA GLU A 745 7.53 -11.56 -31.70
C GLU A 745 8.12 -12.88 -31.20
N ILE A 746 9.39 -12.87 -30.76
CA ILE A 746 10.09 -14.06 -30.25
C ILE A 746 9.31 -14.68 -29.09
N LEU A 747 8.88 -13.87 -28.12
CA LEU A 747 8.13 -14.33 -26.95
C LEU A 747 6.79 -14.97 -27.35
N ARG A 748 6.04 -14.35 -28.27
CA ARG A 748 4.76 -14.89 -28.77
C ARG A 748 4.94 -16.18 -29.56
N GLU A 749 5.90 -16.22 -30.48
CA GLU A 749 6.15 -17.39 -31.34
C GLU A 749 6.62 -18.59 -30.51
N LYS A 750 7.47 -18.35 -29.51
CA LYS A 750 8.01 -19.40 -28.64
C LYS A 750 7.12 -19.72 -27.44
N GLY A 751 6.02 -18.99 -27.24
CA GLY A 751 5.09 -19.21 -26.14
C GLY A 751 5.65 -18.89 -24.76
N PHE A 752 6.59 -17.95 -24.66
CA PHE A 752 7.15 -17.49 -23.39
C PHE A 752 6.59 -16.11 -23.01
N ASP A 753 6.30 -15.89 -21.74
CA ASP A 753 5.86 -14.58 -21.24
C ASP A 753 7.02 -13.69 -20.77
N GLN A 754 8.21 -14.27 -20.62
CA GLN A 754 9.39 -13.61 -20.09
C GLN A 754 10.68 -14.20 -20.63
N VAL A 755 11.71 -13.37 -20.74
CA VAL A 755 13.03 -13.79 -21.23
C VAL A 755 14.15 -13.02 -20.52
N PRO A 756 15.23 -13.70 -20.08
CA PRO A 756 16.44 -13.07 -19.60
C PRO A 756 17.16 -12.29 -20.70
N VAL A 757 17.60 -11.09 -20.36
CA VAL A 757 18.47 -10.26 -21.20
C VAL A 757 19.91 -10.50 -20.76
N VAL A 758 20.67 -11.13 -21.65
CA VAL A 758 22.07 -11.52 -21.41
C VAL A 758 22.92 -10.85 -22.47
N ASP A 759 24.03 -10.23 -22.10
CA ASP A 759 24.93 -9.61 -23.06
C ASP A 759 25.89 -10.61 -23.73
N GLU A 760 26.70 -10.14 -24.68
CA GLU A 760 27.65 -10.97 -25.43
C GLU A 760 28.73 -11.61 -24.53
N SER A 761 29.02 -11.00 -23.36
CA SER A 761 29.94 -11.55 -22.36
C SER A 761 29.28 -12.66 -21.51
N GLY A 762 27.96 -12.83 -21.59
CA GLY A 762 27.18 -13.74 -20.76
C GLY A 762 26.72 -13.13 -19.44
N LEU A 763 26.88 -11.82 -19.25
CA LEU A 763 26.38 -11.13 -18.05
C LEU A 763 24.87 -10.96 -18.14
N ILE A 764 24.17 -11.35 -17.07
CA ILE A 764 22.73 -11.21 -16.94
C ILE A 764 22.42 -9.75 -16.59
N LEU A 765 21.88 -9.00 -17.54
CA LEU A 765 21.55 -7.57 -17.36
C LEU A 765 20.17 -7.37 -16.71
N GLY A 766 19.28 -8.35 -16.86
CA GLY A 766 17.97 -8.38 -16.24
C GLY A 766 16.97 -9.23 -17.00
N MET A 767 15.69 -8.97 -16.80
CA MET A 767 14.59 -9.69 -17.42
C MET A 767 13.70 -8.74 -18.21
N VAL A 768 13.08 -9.23 -19.28
CA VAL A 768 11.98 -8.54 -19.94
C VAL A 768 10.78 -9.45 -20.00
N THR A 769 9.60 -8.88 -19.74
CA THR A 769 8.32 -9.60 -19.78
C THR A 769 7.46 -9.03 -20.88
N LEU A 770 6.67 -9.87 -21.55
CA LEU A 770 5.73 -9.47 -22.59
C LEU A 770 4.76 -8.38 -22.09
N GLY A 771 4.24 -8.52 -20.87
CA GLY A 771 3.35 -7.55 -20.23
C GLY A 771 3.97 -6.15 -20.05
N ASN A 772 5.16 -6.07 -19.45
CA ASN A 772 5.87 -4.80 -19.25
C ASN A 772 6.23 -4.11 -20.58
N MET A 773 6.66 -4.89 -21.58
CA MET A 773 6.99 -4.34 -22.91
C MET A 773 5.73 -3.80 -23.60
N LEU A 774 4.63 -4.54 -23.62
CA LEU A 774 3.37 -4.08 -24.20
C LEU A 774 2.84 -2.84 -23.47
N SER A 775 2.86 -2.83 -22.14
CA SER A 775 2.43 -1.67 -21.34
C SER A 775 3.29 -0.42 -21.63
N SER A 776 4.61 -0.59 -21.73
CA SER A 776 5.54 0.51 -22.00
C SER A 776 5.40 1.06 -23.42
N VAL A 777 5.13 0.21 -24.40
CA VAL A 777 4.83 0.63 -25.79
C VAL A 777 3.47 1.35 -25.85
N LEU A 778 2.42 0.80 -25.25
CA LEU A 778 1.07 1.38 -25.25
C LEU A 778 1.01 2.73 -24.51
N ALA A 779 1.78 2.89 -23.42
CA ALA A 779 1.89 4.14 -22.68
C ALA A 779 2.79 5.18 -23.39
N GLY A 780 3.40 4.84 -24.53
CA GLY A 780 4.32 5.72 -25.27
C GLY A 780 5.64 5.99 -24.55
N LYS A 781 6.00 5.19 -23.54
CA LYS A 781 7.27 5.30 -22.81
C LYS A 781 8.45 4.80 -23.65
N VAL A 782 8.21 3.83 -24.53
CA VAL A 782 9.16 3.29 -25.51
C VAL A 782 8.48 3.09 -26.86
N GLN A 783 9.25 3.11 -27.94
CA GLN A 783 8.78 2.83 -29.30
C GLN A 783 9.07 1.36 -29.67
N PRO A 784 8.33 0.74 -30.61
CA PRO A 784 8.57 -0.65 -31.04
C PRO A 784 10.02 -0.92 -31.50
N LEU A 785 10.64 0.05 -32.18
CA LEU A 785 12.02 -0.02 -32.67
C LEU A 785 13.08 0.29 -31.59
N ASP A 786 12.68 0.70 -30.39
CA ASP A 786 13.63 0.91 -29.30
C ASP A 786 14.24 -0.41 -28.81
N LYS A 787 15.49 -0.34 -28.36
CA LYS A 787 16.20 -1.49 -27.77
C LYS A 787 15.53 -1.93 -26.46
N VAL A 788 15.48 -3.25 -26.22
CA VAL A 788 14.94 -3.82 -24.98
C VAL A 788 15.68 -3.36 -23.73
N SER A 789 16.93 -2.89 -23.85
CA SER A 789 17.69 -2.29 -22.76
C SER A 789 16.98 -1.14 -22.04
N LYS A 790 16.02 -0.46 -22.70
CA LYS A 790 15.20 0.60 -22.09
C LYS A 790 14.06 0.09 -21.20
N VAL A 791 13.72 -1.20 -21.27
CA VAL A 791 12.55 -1.82 -20.60
C VAL A 791 12.98 -2.98 -19.68
N ILE A 792 14.28 -3.12 -19.42
CA ILE A 792 14.82 -4.18 -18.57
C ILE A 792 14.34 -4.00 -17.12
N TYR A 793 13.83 -5.09 -16.57
CA TYR A 793 13.59 -5.26 -15.15
C TYR A 793 14.84 -5.86 -14.49
N LYS A 794 15.49 -5.08 -13.62
CA LYS A 794 16.77 -5.49 -12.98
C LYS A 794 16.59 -6.22 -11.65
N GLN A 795 15.39 -6.23 -11.10
CA GLN A 795 15.13 -6.76 -9.75
C GLN A 795 14.50 -8.14 -9.83
N PHE A 796 15.32 -9.18 -10.01
CA PHE A 796 14.87 -10.57 -10.06
C PHE A 796 15.63 -11.40 -9.03
N LYS A 797 15.08 -12.54 -8.65
CA LYS A 797 15.74 -13.50 -7.76
C LYS A 797 16.42 -14.60 -8.55
N THR A 798 17.65 -14.89 -8.18
CA THR A 798 18.42 -16.01 -8.69
C THR A 798 18.42 -17.16 -7.69
N ILE A 799 18.46 -18.39 -8.20
CA ILE A 799 18.59 -19.60 -7.41
C ILE A 799 19.60 -20.55 -8.07
N HIS A 800 20.37 -21.30 -7.28
CA HIS A 800 21.35 -22.24 -7.81
C HIS A 800 20.75 -23.64 -8.00
N LEU A 801 21.31 -24.43 -8.92
CA LEU A 801 20.90 -25.82 -9.14
C LEU A 801 20.96 -26.71 -7.88
N GLN A 802 21.88 -26.38 -6.96
CA GLN A 802 22.10 -27.10 -5.71
C GLN A 802 21.24 -26.59 -4.54
N ASP A 803 20.45 -25.54 -4.74
CA ASP A 803 19.46 -25.11 -3.76
C ASP A 803 18.29 -26.11 -3.70
N ASN A 804 17.52 -26.07 -2.62
CA ASN A 804 16.36 -26.94 -2.44
C ASN A 804 15.05 -26.30 -2.99
N LEU A 805 14.04 -27.13 -3.27
CA LEU A 805 12.75 -26.68 -3.77
C LEU A 805 11.95 -25.86 -2.73
N GLY A 806 12.21 -26.02 -1.43
CA GLY A 806 11.65 -25.16 -0.39
C GLY A 806 12.06 -23.68 -0.55
N LYS A 807 13.36 -23.44 -0.76
CA LYS A 807 13.93 -22.11 -1.06
C LYS A 807 13.34 -21.56 -2.35
N LEU A 808 13.18 -22.40 -3.39
CA LEU A 808 12.49 -22.02 -4.62
C LEU A 808 11.04 -21.62 -4.34
N SER A 809 10.28 -22.42 -3.59
CA SER A 809 8.90 -22.14 -3.21
C SER A 809 8.78 -20.79 -2.52
N HIS A 810 9.70 -20.47 -1.59
CA HIS A 810 9.73 -19.17 -0.92
C HIS A 810 10.01 -18.00 -1.87
N ILE A 811 10.89 -18.17 -2.85
CA ILE A 811 11.10 -17.16 -3.89
C ILE A 811 9.80 -16.97 -4.68
N LEU A 812 9.14 -18.05 -5.07
CA LEU A 812 7.94 -18.04 -5.92
C LEU A 812 6.66 -17.51 -5.23
N GLU A 813 6.65 -17.43 -3.91
CA GLU A 813 5.57 -16.78 -3.16
C GLU A 813 5.60 -15.25 -3.27
N ILE A 814 6.77 -14.68 -3.58
CA ILE A 814 7.00 -13.24 -3.66
C ILE A 814 7.18 -12.82 -5.12
N ASP A 815 8.03 -13.54 -5.84
CA ASP A 815 8.41 -13.29 -7.22
C ASP A 815 7.69 -14.28 -8.15
N HIS A 816 7.23 -13.81 -9.31
CA HIS A 816 6.48 -14.67 -10.24
C HIS A 816 7.36 -15.74 -10.90
N PHE A 817 8.68 -15.54 -10.88
CA PHE A 817 9.66 -16.47 -11.43
C PHE A 817 10.99 -16.38 -10.68
N ALA A 818 11.78 -17.45 -10.75
CA ALA A 818 13.15 -17.51 -10.29
C ALA A 818 14.08 -17.84 -11.46
N LEU A 819 15.20 -17.14 -11.56
CA LEU A 819 16.23 -17.41 -12.57
C LEU A 819 17.21 -18.44 -12.02
N VAL A 820 17.26 -19.62 -12.62
CA VAL A 820 18.18 -20.68 -12.20
C VAL A 820 19.53 -20.43 -12.84
N VAL A 821 20.57 -20.30 -12.02
CA VAL A 821 21.93 -19.96 -12.46
C VAL A 821 22.93 -21.03 -12.05
N HIS A 822 23.96 -21.20 -12.88
CA HIS A 822 25.10 -22.07 -12.60
C HIS A 822 26.41 -21.34 -12.86
N GLU A 823 27.42 -21.57 -12.01
CA GLU A 823 28.75 -21.00 -12.19
C GLU A 823 29.62 -21.95 -13.02
N GLN A 824 30.22 -21.42 -14.09
CA GLN A 824 31.21 -22.11 -14.89
C GLN A 824 32.57 -21.42 -14.73
N ILE A 825 33.63 -22.21 -14.52
CA ILE A 825 35.00 -21.70 -14.53
C ILE A 825 35.52 -21.80 -15.97
N GLN A 826 35.92 -20.67 -16.55
CA GLN A 826 36.46 -20.57 -17.90
C GLN A 826 37.91 -20.08 -17.83
N TYR A 827 38.83 -20.85 -18.42
CA TYR A 827 40.23 -20.45 -18.57
C TYR A 827 40.42 -19.68 -19.88
N HIS A 828 41.13 -18.56 -19.79
CA HIS A 828 41.53 -17.74 -20.93
C HIS A 828 42.89 -18.20 -21.47
N GLY A 829 43.24 -17.77 -22.69
CA GLY A 829 44.47 -18.19 -23.38
C GLY A 829 45.76 -17.73 -22.69
N ASP A 830 45.67 -16.82 -21.73
CA ASP A 830 46.74 -16.30 -20.86
C ASP A 830 46.93 -17.12 -19.57
N GLY A 831 46.08 -18.13 -19.33
CA GLY A 831 46.11 -18.96 -18.13
C GLY A 831 45.30 -18.40 -16.95
N GLU A 832 44.67 -17.24 -17.10
CA GLU A 832 43.76 -16.70 -16.08
C GLU A 832 42.40 -17.40 -16.14
N SER A 833 41.81 -17.67 -14.96
CA SER A 833 40.47 -18.24 -14.86
C SER A 833 39.45 -17.15 -14.50
N SER A 834 38.32 -17.14 -15.20
CA SER A 834 37.18 -16.30 -14.89
C SER A 834 35.98 -17.17 -14.54
N LYS A 835 35.18 -16.73 -13.56
CA LYS A 835 33.89 -17.34 -13.25
C LYS A 835 32.81 -16.68 -14.08
N ARG A 836 32.08 -17.47 -14.85
CA ARG A 836 30.96 -17.04 -15.68
C ARG A 836 29.67 -17.60 -15.13
N GLN A 837 28.67 -16.75 -14.92
CA GLN A 837 27.32 -17.19 -14.54
C GLN A 837 26.52 -17.49 -15.81
N MET A 838 26.00 -18.71 -15.91
CA MET A 838 25.11 -19.10 -17.00
C MET A 838 23.69 -19.24 -16.48
N VAL A 839 22.72 -18.78 -17.27
CA VAL A 839 21.32 -19.09 -17.05
C VAL A 839 21.10 -20.54 -17.43
N PHE A 840 20.51 -21.31 -16.52
CA PHE A 840 20.14 -22.72 -16.70
C PHE A 840 18.65 -22.89 -17.00
N GLY A 841 17.82 -21.97 -16.52
CA GLY A 841 16.38 -22.01 -16.73
C GLY A 841 15.67 -20.85 -16.05
N VAL A 842 14.41 -20.65 -16.42
CA VAL A 842 13.47 -19.80 -15.69
C VAL A 842 12.42 -20.73 -15.10
N VAL A 843 12.16 -20.59 -13.80
CA VAL A 843 11.21 -21.46 -13.08
C VAL A 843 10.08 -20.61 -12.51
N THR A 844 8.86 -21.10 -12.61
CA THR A 844 7.63 -20.48 -12.10
C THR A 844 6.94 -21.39 -11.08
N ALA A 845 5.92 -20.85 -10.39
CA ALA A 845 5.08 -21.65 -9.48
C ALA A 845 4.40 -22.83 -10.19
N ILE A 846 4.07 -22.68 -11.48
CA ILE A 846 3.47 -23.72 -12.31
C ILE A 846 4.45 -24.88 -12.53
N ASP A 847 5.72 -24.57 -12.80
CA ASP A 847 6.75 -25.60 -13.00
C ASP A 847 6.96 -26.44 -11.74
N LEU A 848 7.01 -25.78 -10.57
CA LEU A 848 7.11 -26.46 -9.28
C LEU A 848 5.87 -27.32 -8.99
N LEU A 849 4.66 -26.81 -9.27
CA LEU A 849 3.42 -27.56 -9.09
C LEU A 849 3.38 -28.80 -10.00
N ASN A 850 3.71 -28.65 -11.28
CA ASN A 850 3.76 -29.74 -12.25
C ASN A 850 4.73 -30.85 -11.80
N PHE A 851 5.90 -30.47 -11.29
CA PHE A 851 6.86 -31.42 -10.73
C PHE A 851 6.28 -32.21 -9.55
N VAL A 852 5.68 -31.51 -8.58
CA VAL A 852 5.10 -32.14 -7.38
C VAL A 852 3.98 -33.09 -7.77
N THR A 853 3.03 -32.64 -8.61
CA THR A 853 1.89 -33.47 -9.04
C THR A 853 2.34 -34.71 -9.83
N ALA A 854 3.30 -34.57 -10.75
CA ALA A 854 3.80 -35.69 -11.54
C ALA A 854 4.50 -36.75 -10.66
N GLN A 855 5.23 -36.32 -9.63
CA GLN A 855 5.89 -37.25 -8.70
C GLN A 855 4.90 -37.88 -7.71
N GLU A 856 3.87 -37.17 -7.27
CA GLU A 856 2.81 -37.74 -6.44
C GLU A 856 1.99 -38.81 -7.18
N GLN A 857 1.69 -38.60 -8.46
CA GLN A 857 1.06 -39.61 -9.30
C GLN A 857 1.92 -40.88 -9.41
N LYS A 858 3.24 -40.74 -9.55
CA LYS A 858 4.17 -41.89 -9.55
C LYS A 858 4.19 -42.59 -8.20
N ARG A 859 4.23 -41.85 -7.10
CA ARG A 859 4.26 -42.38 -5.73
C ARG A 859 2.96 -43.06 -5.31
N ASN A 860 1.82 -42.67 -5.88
CA ASN A 860 0.53 -43.31 -5.64
C ASN A 860 0.30 -44.55 -6.53
N ALA A 861 1.09 -44.71 -7.60
CA ALA A 861 1.00 -45.83 -8.54
C ALA A 861 1.93 -47.01 -8.16
N THR A 862 2.93 -46.75 -7.32
CA THR A 862 3.83 -47.71 -6.67
C THR A 862 3.37 -47.98 -5.25
#